data_AF-A0A2D7HYX1-F1
#
_entry.id   AF-A0A2D7HYX1-F1
#
_cell.length_a   1.000
_cell.length_b   1.000
_cell.length_c   1.000
_cell.angle_alpha   90.00
_cell.angle_beta   90.00
_cell.angle_gamma   90.00
#
_symmetry.space_group_name_H-M   'P 1'
#
loop_
_entity.id
_entity.type
_entity.pdbx_description
1 polymer ?
#
loop_
_entity_poly.entity_id
_entity_poly.type
_entity_poly.pdbx_seq_one_letter_code
_entity_poly.pdbx_strand_id
1 'polypeptide(L)'
;MPKRSDMIAFQVLRNPSKVGSLLQRARPQRRSFLGVSRSRSVGHAWMSLLIVGWLFLGDAWAANFVPFEGPFRLDAGDLEYVAEGEVYVGSGGVLLAQDRRKLVADWVAFSLETGRGVASGDVRFQSEDQYLEASFVIFDVETLDALLFEGEIDTGPTGFLIEAREIGKDGEREYTLEDGWITACRCPDDDDRKPWALRTDKAEIEMGGYGRAKNATVDVLGIPAIWFPWLIFPVKTERESGVLPPEVAFGGQSGSRVGLPLFWAASRGVGVIATPLYSEKRGFKLDVDVDYVFGKDSGGRAYGAYARDDSYVEGVSRFEPNRWAAALEHDQALPEGWQARADVRLVSDRAYLQDFDEYGFYRRDIFLRSRVFAFRHFGDSGRWGAVGGMNYAQDVQFSDESDRSTIRLNRWPDVAVRLLPGGGPGLDALGLVGSMDAEYVYFDAPETPSPEILALYYPAGTPFQSGQRALFRPRLARPVSVAGVADFWPEVGYAQTLYSTDPQGVSERGVFTARGVLSTQLTRDFQLGETHHIEHDAEPYINYTWVQTRSQGDDPVFVPASLVSQRRLRQLDPENRVLDPSDRIPNQNVLALGVKNRLRWGERGGRRLRGIFSEIRLGFEHDFDQASVGQLLIDGQSFYRNWVRLDYSMAWDVESADFDEAIAGVRFSPPKWGPLSRSSFGVGYRYLRVPPDLAVLTEDRVSQLEINVGLRFSERLQVQYRANYSLEYNDLLTQVGTFIYASTCRCFTLGFDLGEDRNSDLFVRLRYSIIGLGGEDVRDPFSTAAGWLGSRDW
;
A
#
# COMPACT_ATOMS: atom_id res chain seq x y z
N MET A 1 -40.87 47.76 -5.90
CA MET A 1 -40.31 47.89 -4.54
C MET A 1 -38.79 47.89 -4.69
N PRO A 2 -38.04 48.84 -4.13
CA PRO A 2 -36.59 48.81 -4.26
C PRO A 2 -36.05 47.54 -3.60
N LYS A 3 -35.04 46.90 -4.20
CA LYS A 3 -34.40 45.71 -3.60
C LYS A 3 -33.78 46.14 -2.27
N ARG A 4 -33.74 45.23 -1.28
CA ARG A 4 -33.18 45.52 0.07
C ARG A 4 -31.75 46.06 0.00
N SER A 5 -31.01 45.72 -1.06
CA SER A 5 -29.69 46.26 -1.45
C SER A 5 -29.68 47.77 -1.66
N ASP A 6 -30.69 48.33 -2.32
CA ASP A 6 -30.76 49.76 -2.67
C ASP A 6 -30.98 50.62 -1.40
N MET A 7 -31.70 50.08 -0.41
CA MET A 7 -31.87 50.73 0.90
C MET A 7 -30.60 50.68 1.76
N ILE A 8 -29.76 49.64 1.62
CA ILE A 8 -28.48 49.54 2.31
C ILE A 8 -27.48 50.50 1.67
N ALA A 9 -27.41 50.56 0.33
CA ALA A 9 -26.57 51.53 -0.39
C ALA A 9 -26.88 52.99 0.01
N PHE A 10 -28.16 53.36 0.08
CA PHE A 10 -28.58 54.70 0.53
C PHE A 10 -28.31 54.98 2.01
N GLN A 11 -28.31 53.97 2.89
CA GLN A 11 -27.96 54.13 4.31
C GLN A 11 -26.46 54.13 4.57
N VAL A 12 -25.68 53.46 3.72
CA VAL A 12 -24.21 53.40 3.78
C VAL A 12 -23.60 54.74 3.34
N LEU A 13 -24.14 55.36 2.29
CA LEU A 13 -23.71 56.69 1.82
C LEU A 13 -23.91 57.82 2.84
N ARG A 14 -24.81 57.67 3.82
CA ARG A 14 -25.07 58.69 4.86
C ARG A 14 -24.33 58.47 6.18
N ASN A 15 -23.71 57.30 6.39
CA ASN A 15 -23.02 57.04 7.64
C ASN A 15 -21.89 55.99 7.49
N PRO A 16 -20.64 56.42 7.21
CA PRO A 16 -19.49 55.52 7.05
C PRO A 16 -19.20 54.66 8.29
N SER A 17 -19.68 55.06 9.48
CA SER A 17 -19.57 54.23 10.70
C SER A 17 -20.36 52.91 10.61
N LYS A 18 -21.40 52.86 9.77
CA LYS A 18 -22.27 51.70 9.57
C LYS A 18 -21.58 50.61 8.74
N VAL A 19 -20.70 51.00 7.81
CA VAL A 19 -19.86 50.07 7.03
C VAL A 19 -18.93 49.30 7.95
N GLY A 20 -18.27 49.98 8.89
CA GLY A 20 -17.44 49.34 9.91
C GLY A 20 -18.21 48.34 10.78
N SER A 21 -19.46 48.65 11.14
CA SER A 21 -20.31 47.71 11.90
C SER A 21 -20.75 46.47 11.11
N LEU A 22 -20.86 46.59 9.78
CA LEU A 22 -21.18 45.48 8.89
C LEU A 22 -19.95 44.61 8.62
N LEU A 23 -18.77 45.20 8.41
CA LEU A 23 -17.50 44.47 8.28
C LEU A 23 -17.11 43.74 9.58
N GLN A 24 -17.57 44.20 10.75
CA GLN A 24 -17.44 43.42 11.99
C GLN A 24 -18.18 42.07 11.96
N ARG A 25 -19.18 41.87 11.07
CA ARG A 25 -19.81 40.56 10.87
C ARG A 25 -18.95 39.62 10.03
N ALA A 26 -18.08 40.15 9.17
CA ALA A 26 -17.16 39.35 8.37
C ALA A 26 -16.06 38.70 9.23
N ARG A 27 -15.83 39.21 10.45
CA ARG A 27 -14.82 38.66 11.37
C ARG A 27 -15.39 37.51 12.20
N PRO A 28 -14.64 36.40 12.37
CA PRO A 28 -15.07 35.30 13.20
C PRO A 28 -15.20 35.75 14.67
N GLN A 29 -16.39 35.55 15.26
CA GLN A 29 -16.54 35.72 16.71
C GLN A 29 -15.77 34.61 17.42
N ARG A 30 -14.55 34.90 17.88
CA ARG A 30 -13.76 34.01 18.76
C ARG A 30 -14.50 33.78 20.08
N ARG A 31 -15.42 32.82 20.11
CA ARG A 31 -15.90 32.20 21.34
C ARG A 31 -15.05 30.98 21.59
N SER A 32 -14.29 31.01 22.70
CA SER A 32 -13.55 29.86 23.20
C SER A 32 -14.54 28.70 23.47
N PHE A 33 -14.61 27.75 22.54
CA PHE A 33 -15.27 26.46 22.73
C PHE A 33 -14.31 25.55 23.51
N LEU A 34 -14.24 25.76 24.83
CA LEU A 34 -13.78 24.80 25.85
C LEU A 34 -13.84 25.54 27.19
N GLY A 35 -14.92 25.30 27.94
CA GLY A 35 -15.01 25.72 29.34
C GLY A 35 -14.08 24.87 30.20
N VAL A 36 -12.78 25.19 30.18
CA VAL A 36 -11.83 24.66 31.18
C VAL A 36 -11.84 25.61 32.35
N SER A 37 -12.46 25.20 33.46
CA SER A 37 -12.40 25.93 34.73
C SER A 37 -10.97 25.92 35.26
N ARG A 38 -10.24 27.02 35.10
CA ARG A 38 -8.99 27.25 35.84
C ARG A 38 -9.34 27.69 37.25
N SER A 39 -9.14 26.80 38.22
CA SER A 39 -9.15 27.15 39.64
C SER A 39 -7.95 28.04 39.95
N ARG A 40 -8.21 29.10 40.72
CA ARG A 40 -7.20 29.99 41.28
C ARG A 40 -6.48 29.27 42.43
N SER A 41 -5.16 29.31 42.43
CA SER A 41 -4.38 29.29 43.68
C SER A 41 -3.32 30.39 43.64
N VAL A 42 -3.12 30.94 44.82
CA VAL A 42 -2.54 32.25 45.14
C VAL A 42 -1.02 32.18 45.17
N GLY A 43 -0.39 33.24 44.66
CA GLY A 43 1.06 33.41 44.66
C GLY A 43 1.65 33.65 46.06
N HIS A 44 2.95 33.41 46.16
CA HIS A 44 3.81 34.10 47.11
C HIS A 44 4.85 34.88 46.30
N ALA A 45 4.93 36.17 46.60
CA ALA A 45 5.92 37.10 46.13
C ALA A 45 7.29 36.79 46.77
N TRP A 46 8.39 37.05 46.05
CA TRP A 46 9.48 37.90 46.54
C TRP A 46 10.15 38.59 45.35
N MET A 47 10.47 39.85 45.60
CA MET A 47 10.80 40.93 44.68
C MET A 47 12.32 41.16 44.67
N SER A 48 12.76 42.01 43.73
CA SER A 48 14.05 42.74 43.65
C SER A 48 15.26 41.97 43.09
N LEU A 49 16.12 42.54 42.23
CA LEU A 49 16.35 43.90 41.74
C LEU A 49 17.28 43.79 40.52
N LEU A 50 17.06 44.55 39.45
CA LEU A 50 18.11 45.23 38.65
C LEU A 50 17.47 46.11 37.57
N ILE A 51 17.21 47.34 37.98
CA ILE A 51 16.93 48.49 37.11
C ILE A 51 18.25 49.21 36.93
N VAL A 52 18.87 49.14 35.75
CA VAL A 52 19.63 50.23 35.10
C VAL A 52 19.65 49.92 33.61
N GLY A 53 19.06 50.79 32.79
CA GLY A 53 18.97 50.60 31.33
C GLY A 53 17.71 51.20 30.69
N TRP A 54 16.97 52.02 31.41
CA TRP A 54 15.94 52.90 30.83
C TRP A 54 16.59 54.24 30.58
N LEU A 55 17.00 54.51 29.33
CA LEU A 55 17.09 55.88 28.77
C LEU A 55 17.39 55.93 27.25
N PHE A 56 17.42 54.81 26.53
CA PHE A 56 17.35 54.81 25.06
C PHE A 56 16.50 53.63 24.59
N LEU A 57 15.45 53.92 23.82
CA LEU A 57 14.41 53.05 23.22
C LEU A 57 12.99 53.36 23.72
N GLY A 58 12.62 54.64 23.67
CA GLY A 58 11.24 55.02 23.45
C GLY A 58 11.11 55.41 21.99
N ASP A 59 10.78 54.45 21.12
CA ASP A 59 10.07 54.71 19.88
C ASP A 59 9.31 53.44 19.46
N ALA A 60 7.98 53.59 19.50
CA ALA A 60 6.97 52.93 18.69
C ALA A 60 7.21 51.46 18.26
N TRP A 61 6.51 50.54 18.95
CA TRP A 61 5.83 49.45 18.25
C TRP A 61 4.65 50.05 17.47
N ALA A 62 4.94 50.77 16.39
CA ALA A 62 4.00 50.90 15.31
C ALA A 62 4.15 49.63 14.49
N ALA A 63 3.07 48.86 14.34
CA ALA A 63 2.98 47.96 13.21
C ALA A 63 3.28 48.81 11.97
N ASN A 64 4.38 48.54 11.28
CA ASN A 64 4.68 49.18 10.02
C ASN A 64 3.61 48.71 9.04
N PHE A 65 2.52 49.46 8.96
CA PHE A 65 1.65 49.49 7.80
C PHE A 65 2.52 49.96 6.65
N VAL A 66 2.87 49.05 5.75
CA VAL A 66 3.39 49.43 4.43
C VAL A 66 2.16 49.88 3.65
N PRO A 67 1.99 51.18 3.34
CA PRO A 67 0.92 51.62 2.46
C PRO A 67 1.19 51.04 1.07
N PHE A 68 0.14 50.61 0.38
CA PHE A 68 0.21 50.07 -0.98
C PHE A 68 0.91 51.10 -1.91
N GLU A 69 1.98 50.68 -2.60
CA GLU A 69 2.89 51.58 -3.36
C GLU A 69 2.38 52.00 -4.75
N GLY A 70 1.25 51.46 -5.23
CA GLY A 70 0.68 51.74 -6.56
C GLY A 70 -0.61 52.58 -6.53
N PRO A 71 -0.80 53.56 -7.45
CA PRO A 71 -2.03 54.35 -7.52
C PRO A 71 -3.23 53.50 -7.96
N PHE A 72 -4.40 53.73 -7.36
CA PHE A 72 -5.66 53.17 -7.83
C PHE A 72 -6.09 53.84 -9.14
N ARG A 73 -6.42 53.04 -10.14
CA ARG A 73 -7.09 53.50 -11.37
C ARG A 73 -8.57 53.22 -11.26
N LEU A 74 -9.38 54.28 -11.29
CA LEU A 74 -10.83 54.21 -11.39
C LEU A 74 -11.27 54.67 -12.77
N ASP A 75 -12.03 53.84 -13.48
CA ASP A 75 -12.60 54.11 -14.79
C ASP A 75 -14.11 53.84 -14.70
N ALA A 76 -14.95 54.77 -15.15
CA ALA A 76 -16.41 54.67 -15.05
C ALA A 76 -17.08 55.50 -16.14
N GLY A 77 -18.28 55.10 -16.57
CA GLY A 77 -19.07 55.86 -17.53
C GLY A 77 -19.50 57.23 -17.01
N ASP A 78 -19.83 57.30 -15.71
CA ASP A 78 -20.09 58.54 -14.98
C ASP A 78 -19.41 58.48 -13.61
N LEU A 79 -18.82 59.61 -13.19
CA LEU A 79 -18.06 59.72 -11.95
C LEU A 79 -18.44 60.98 -11.18
N GLU A 80 -19.01 60.80 -10.00
CA GLU A 80 -19.38 61.86 -9.08
C GLU A 80 -18.43 61.87 -7.88
N TYR A 81 -17.95 63.05 -7.48
CA TYR A 81 -17.14 63.23 -6.28
C TYR A 81 -17.93 64.02 -5.23
N VAL A 82 -18.11 63.41 -4.06
CA VAL A 82 -18.77 64.01 -2.89
C VAL A 82 -17.68 64.44 -1.91
N ALA A 83 -17.49 65.75 -1.78
CA ALA A 83 -16.42 66.32 -0.93
C ALA A 83 -16.58 65.98 0.56
N GLU A 84 -17.83 65.80 1.03
CA GLU A 84 -18.11 65.38 2.40
C GLU A 84 -17.86 63.86 2.55
N GLY A 85 -16.74 63.49 3.18
CA GLY A 85 -16.29 62.09 3.36
C GLY A 85 -15.39 61.54 2.25
N GLU A 86 -14.94 62.41 1.32
CA GLU A 86 -14.06 62.09 0.18
C GLU A 86 -14.52 60.85 -0.62
N VAL A 87 -15.81 60.81 -0.96
CA VAL A 87 -16.45 59.65 -1.61
C VAL A 87 -16.50 59.83 -3.12
N TYR A 88 -15.99 58.84 -3.85
CA TYR A 88 -16.13 58.70 -5.29
C TYR A 88 -17.26 57.73 -5.60
N VAL A 89 -18.23 58.15 -6.40
CA VAL A 89 -19.35 57.33 -6.85
C VAL A 89 -19.24 57.16 -8.36
N GLY A 90 -18.92 55.93 -8.80
CA GLY A 90 -18.86 55.56 -10.20
C GLY A 90 -20.12 54.81 -10.62
N SER A 91 -20.63 55.07 -11.84
CA SER A 91 -21.73 54.32 -12.43
C SER A 91 -21.55 54.10 -13.94
N GLY A 92 -22.31 53.16 -14.51
CA GLY A 92 -22.26 52.87 -15.95
C GLY A 92 -21.12 51.95 -16.37
N GLY A 93 -20.76 51.00 -15.49
CA GLY A 93 -19.64 50.08 -15.69
C GLY A 93 -18.35 50.67 -15.11
N VAL A 94 -18.09 50.33 -13.85
CA VAL A 94 -16.94 50.76 -13.08
C VAL A 94 -15.84 49.71 -13.12
N LEU A 95 -14.62 50.16 -13.36
CA LEU A 95 -13.39 49.40 -13.24
C LEU A 95 -12.50 50.08 -12.19
N LEU A 96 -12.25 49.39 -11.09
CA LEU A 96 -11.25 49.75 -10.09
C LEU A 96 -10.07 48.78 -10.23
N ALA A 97 -8.89 49.30 -10.56
CA ALA A 97 -7.68 48.50 -10.75
C ALA A 97 -6.52 49.03 -9.91
N GLN A 98 -5.76 48.10 -9.30
CA GLN A 98 -4.53 48.41 -8.58
C GLN A 98 -3.56 47.23 -8.73
N ASP A 99 -2.37 47.49 -9.28
CA ASP A 99 -1.34 46.48 -9.56
C ASP A 99 -1.88 45.24 -10.31
N ARG A 100 -2.00 44.10 -9.60
CA ARG A 100 -2.49 42.81 -10.11
C ARG A 100 -3.93 42.49 -9.68
N ARG A 101 -4.65 43.48 -9.15
CA ARG A 101 -6.02 43.36 -8.65
C ARG A 101 -6.98 44.20 -9.49
N LYS A 102 -8.14 43.63 -9.79
CA LYS A 102 -9.17 44.27 -10.63
C LYS A 102 -10.54 44.00 -10.03
N LEU A 103 -11.33 45.05 -9.80
CA LEU A 103 -12.74 44.99 -9.45
C LEU A 103 -13.56 45.64 -10.56
N VAL A 104 -14.59 44.95 -11.03
CA VAL A 104 -15.57 45.44 -12.01
C VAL A 104 -16.96 45.35 -11.40
N ALA A 105 -17.79 46.39 -11.56
CA ALA A 105 -19.18 46.39 -11.11
C ALA A 105 -19.99 47.44 -11.90
N ASP A 106 -21.32 47.38 -11.86
CA ASP A 106 -22.18 48.41 -12.49
C ASP A 106 -22.10 49.75 -11.75
N TRP A 107 -21.95 49.68 -10.42
CA TRP A 107 -21.93 50.83 -9.52
C TRP A 107 -20.98 50.60 -8.35
N VAL A 108 -20.18 51.62 -8.00
CA VAL A 108 -19.25 51.60 -6.86
C VAL A 108 -19.30 52.94 -6.13
N ALA A 109 -19.35 52.92 -4.80
CA ALA A 109 -19.04 54.09 -3.97
C ALA A 109 -17.84 53.77 -3.06
N PHE A 110 -16.83 54.64 -3.05
CA PHE A 110 -15.57 54.41 -2.36
C PHE A 110 -15.08 55.68 -1.66
N SER A 111 -14.74 55.60 -0.37
CA SER A 111 -14.24 56.72 0.44
C SER A 111 -12.71 56.64 0.56
N LEU A 112 -12.01 57.69 0.12
CA LEU A 112 -10.55 57.79 0.30
C LEU A 112 -10.16 57.99 1.76
N GLU A 113 -11.00 58.67 2.56
CA GLU A 113 -10.74 58.93 3.98
C GLU A 113 -10.70 57.65 4.82
N THR A 114 -11.57 56.68 4.50
CA THR A 114 -11.74 55.47 5.32
C THR A 114 -11.22 54.19 4.67
N GLY A 115 -10.82 54.22 3.39
CA GLY A 115 -10.42 53.03 2.63
C GLY A 115 -11.56 52.04 2.37
N ARG A 116 -12.82 52.44 2.61
CA ARG A 116 -13.99 51.54 2.52
C ARG A 116 -14.88 51.87 1.34
N GLY A 117 -15.47 50.84 0.77
CA GLY A 117 -16.39 50.98 -0.34
C GLY A 117 -17.51 49.95 -0.38
N VAL A 118 -18.46 50.22 -1.26
CA VAL A 118 -19.53 49.32 -1.64
C VAL A 118 -19.58 49.21 -3.16
N ALA A 119 -19.76 47.99 -3.65
CA ALA A 119 -19.94 47.69 -5.06
C ALA A 119 -21.26 46.92 -5.25
N SER A 120 -21.99 47.23 -6.32
CA SER A 120 -23.30 46.64 -6.61
C SER A 120 -23.48 46.44 -8.12
N GLY A 121 -24.12 45.31 -8.47
CA GLY A 121 -24.38 44.94 -9.87
C GLY A 121 -23.17 44.24 -10.49
N ASP A 122 -23.30 42.93 -10.72
CA ASP A 122 -22.29 42.03 -11.30
C ASP A 122 -20.86 42.31 -10.82
N VAL A 123 -20.66 42.32 -9.50
CA VAL A 123 -19.35 42.61 -8.90
C VAL A 123 -18.41 41.44 -9.17
N ARG A 124 -17.32 41.69 -9.89
CA ARG A 124 -16.26 40.72 -10.18
C ARG A 124 -14.93 41.23 -9.68
N PHE A 125 -14.28 40.49 -8.78
CA PHE A 125 -12.95 40.78 -8.29
C PHE A 125 -11.97 39.69 -8.72
N GLN A 126 -10.82 40.08 -9.26
CA GLN A 126 -9.77 39.18 -9.70
C GLN A 126 -8.42 39.62 -9.13
N SER A 127 -7.66 38.65 -8.66
CA SER A 127 -6.26 38.77 -8.23
C SER A 127 -5.42 37.63 -8.83
N GLU A 128 -4.13 37.53 -8.45
CA GLU A 128 -3.24 36.46 -8.96
C GLU A 128 -3.72 35.06 -8.55
N ASP A 129 -4.24 34.92 -7.32
CA ASP A 129 -4.56 33.61 -6.73
C ASP A 129 -6.07 33.40 -6.50
N GLN A 130 -6.91 34.42 -6.71
CA GLN A 130 -8.33 34.38 -6.35
C GLN A 130 -9.21 35.07 -7.37
N TYR A 131 -10.40 34.50 -7.58
CA TYR A 131 -11.50 35.07 -8.36
C TYR A 131 -12.77 35.10 -7.50
N LEU A 132 -13.54 36.17 -7.60
CA LEU A 132 -14.73 36.40 -6.79
C LEU A 132 -15.82 37.06 -7.61
N GLU A 133 -17.06 36.59 -7.45
CA GLU A 133 -18.26 37.21 -7.99
C GLU A 133 -19.30 37.43 -6.88
N ALA A 134 -20.08 38.51 -6.96
CA ALA A 134 -21.19 38.75 -6.03
C ALA A 134 -22.20 39.78 -6.57
N SER A 135 -23.44 39.71 -6.09
CA SER A 135 -24.47 40.73 -6.36
C SER A 135 -24.16 42.07 -5.69
N PHE A 136 -23.59 42.02 -4.48
CA PHE A 136 -23.24 43.19 -3.67
C PHE A 136 -22.04 42.89 -2.79
N VAL A 137 -21.09 43.83 -2.70
CA VAL A 137 -19.88 43.70 -1.89
C VAL A 137 -19.67 44.94 -1.05
N ILE A 138 -19.40 44.74 0.24
CA ILE A 138 -18.82 45.74 1.13
C ILE A 138 -17.35 45.39 1.29
N PHE A 139 -16.43 46.33 1.09
CA PHE A 139 -15.00 46.04 1.16
C PHE A 139 -14.20 47.14 1.85
N ASP A 140 -13.05 46.76 2.38
CA ASP A 140 -12.02 47.63 2.90
C ASP A 140 -10.72 47.32 2.14
N VAL A 141 -10.19 48.31 1.41
CA VAL A 141 -9.01 48.08 0.56
C VAL A 141 -7.72 47.95 1.36
N GLU A 142 -7.71 48.45 2.61
CA GLU A 142 -6.52 48.39 3.46
C GLU A 142 -6.39 47.04 4.15
N THR A 143 -7.47 46.56 4.78
CA THR A 143 -7.46 45.28 5.50
C THR A 143 -7.74 44.08 4.59
N LEU A 144 -8.27 44.32 3.39
CA LEU A 144 -8.80 43.30 2.47
C LEU A 144 -10.00 42.54 3.02
N ASP A 145 -10.65 43.10 4.06
CA ASP A 145 -11.89 42.59 4.60
C ASP A 145 -13.01 42.84 3.58
N ALA A 146 -13.85 41.84 3.37
CA ALA A 146 -15.01 41.97 2.50
C ALA A 146 -16.23 41.22 3.03
N LEU A 147 -17.42 41.73 2.74
CA LEU A 147 -18.69 41.06 2.95
C LEU A 147 -19.44 41.01 1.63
N LEU A 148 -19.58 39.80 1.09
CA LEU A 148 -20.24 39.52 -0.18
C LEU A 148 -21.65 38.97 0.10
N PHE A 149 -22.61 39.37 -0.72
CA PHE A 149 -23.95 38.78 -0.71
C PHE A 149 -24.21 38.07 -2.04
N GLU A 150 -24.76 36.86 -1.96
CA GLU A 150 -24.90 35.95 -3.12
C GLU A 150 -23.56 35.80 -3.83
N GLY A 151 -22.54 35.41 -3.05
CA GLY A 151 -21.15 35.45 -3.48
C GLY A 151 -20.63 34.07 -3.91
N GLU A 152 -19.73 34.07 -4.88
CA GLU A 152 -18.91 32.95 -5.31
C GLU A 152 -17.42 33.31 -5.21
N ILE A 153 -16.59 32.42 -4.69
CA ILE A 153 -15.14 32.59 -4.59
C ILE A 153 -14.43 31.33 -5.09
N ASP A 154 -13.52 31.47 -6.06
CA ASP A 154 -12.49 30.47 -6.38
C ASP A 154 -11.15 30.91 -5.76
N THR A 155 -10.64 30.09 -4.84
CA THR A 155 -9.40 30.35 -4.11
C THR A 155 -8.13 29.82 -4.81
N GLY A 156 -8.22 29.51 -6.10
CA GLY A 156 -7.09 29.15 -6.95
C GLY A 156 -6.90 27.64 -7.15
N PRO A 157 -5.91 27.18 -7.95
CA PRO A 157 -5.84 25.81 -8.50
C PRO A 157 -5.87 24.68 -7.46
N THR A 158 -5.28 24.90 -6.29
CA THR A 158 -5.21 23.93 -5.18
C THR A 158 -6.19 24.27 -4.03
N GLY A 159 -7.05 25.27 -4.22
CA GLY A 159 -8.03 25.74 -3.25
C GLY A 159 -9.43 25.17 -3.49
N PHE A 160 -10.43 25.82 -2.91
CA PHE A 160 -11.85 25.49 -3.00
C PHE A 160 -12.63 26.52 -3.82
N LEU A 161 -13.72 26.05 -4.43
CA LEU A 161 -14.83 26.85 -4.89
C LEU A 161 -15.85 26.97 -3.76
N ILE A 162 -16.26 28.19 -3.46
CA ILE A 162 -17.16 28.54 -2.37
C ILE A 162 -18.32 29.34 -2.93
N GLU A 163 -19.55 28.98 -2.57
CA GLU A 163 -20.77 29.68 -2.96
C GLU A 163 -21.66 29.86 -1.74
N ALA A 164 -22.08 31.08 -1.38
CA ALA A 164 -22.93 31.28 -0.21
C ALA A 164 -23.83 32.50 -0.31
N ARG A 165 -24.91 32.51 0.49
CA ARG A 165 -25.80 33.67 0.63
C ARG A 165 -25.06 34.88 1.20
N GLU A 166 -24.17 34.65 2.17
CA GLU A 166 -23.29 35.67 2.74
C GLU A 166 -21.88 35.08 2.92
N ILE A 167 -20.87 35.75 2.37
CA ILE A 167 -19.45 35.40 2.54
C ILE A 167 -18.74 36.57 3.21
N GLY A 168 -18.25 36.34 4.42
CA GLY A 168 -17.27 37.21 5.06
C GLY A 168 -15.86 36.77 4.71
N LYS A 169 -15.02 37.71 4.31
CA LYS A 169 -13.59 37.53 4.09
C LYS A 169 -12.85 38.44 5.07
N ASP A 170 -11.96 37.86 5.88
CA ASP A 170 -11.12 38.57 6.86
C ASP A 170 -9.66 38.41 6.43
N GLY A 171 -9.04 39.51 6.01
CA GLY A 171 -7.72 39.48 5.37
C GLY A 171 -7.67 38.61 4.11
N GLU A 172 -6.55 37.92 3.86
CA GLU A 172 -6.33 37.14 2.62
C GLU A 172 -6.74 35.66 2.69
N ARG A 173 -6.88 35.11 3.90
CA ARG A 173 -6.90 33.65 4.13
C ARG A 173 -8.05 33.14 4.98
N GLU A 174 -8.82 34.00 5.62
CA GLU A 174 -9.95 33.60 6.47
C GLU A 174 -11.28 33.91 5.79
N TYR A 175 -12.18 32.92 5.77
CA TYR A 175 -13.50 33.02 5.17
C TYR A 175 -14.56 32.52 6.15
N THR A 176 -15.68 33.23 6.23
CA THR A 176 -16.88 32.82 6.96
C THR A 176 -18.05 32.75 6.02
N LEU A 177 -18.85 31.69 6.10
CA LEU A 177 -19.97 31.43 5.20
C LEU A 177 -21.26 31.32 6.00
N GLU A 178 -22.34 31.91 5.52
CA GLU A 178 -23.71 31.61 5.94
C GLU A 178 -24.53 31.07 4.77
N ASP A 179 -25.15 29.90 4.97
CA ASP A 179 -25.92 29.14 3.97
C ASP A 179 -25.16 28.99 2.65
N GLY A 180 -24.17 28.09 2.64
CA GLY A 180 -23.26 27.94 1.51
C GLY A 180 -22.82 26.52 1.19
N TRP A 181 -22.05 26.41 0.11
CA TRP A 181 -21.51 25.21 -0.48
C TRP A 181 -20.00 25.37 -0.64
N ILE A 182 -19.26 24.30 -0.36
CA ILE A 182 -17.81 24.24 -0.52
C ILE A 182 -17.46 23.00 -1.36
N THR A 183 -16.64 23.14 -2.39
CA THR A 183 -16.14 22.01 -3.17
C THR A 183 -14.70 22.24 -3.64
N ALA A 184 -13.90 21.18 -3.69
CA ALA A 184 -12.58 21.23 -4.36
C ALA A 184 -12.69 20.88 -5.86
N CYS A 185 -13.87 20.48 -6.34
CA CYS A 185 -14.07 20.02 -7.69
C CYS A 185 -14.41 21.17 -8.65
N ARG A 186 -13.55 21.42 -9.63
CA ARG A 186 -13.76 22.38 -10.73
C ARG A 186 -14.22 21.63 -11.98
N CYS A 187 -15.47 21.17 -11.99
CA CYS A 187 -16.09 20.59 -13.18
C CYS A 187 -16.95 21.63 -13.91
N PRO A 188 -16.66 21.96 -15.18
CA PRO A 188 -17.60 22.61 -16.07
C PRO A 188 -18.49 21.53 -16.71
N ASP A 189 -19.51 21.03 -16.02
CA ASP A 189 -20.55 20.19 -16.66
C ASP A 189 -21.83 21.03 -16.84
N ASP A 190 -22.46 20.95 -18.02
CA ASP A 190 -23.68 21.67 -18.47
C ASP A 190 -24.95 21.37 -17.62
N ASP A 191 -24.86 20.45 -16.66
CA ASP A 191 -25.99 19.85 -15.95
C ASP A 191 -26.22 20.47 -14.54
N ASP A 192 -25.57 21.62 -14.26
CA ASP A 192 -25.59 22.43 -13.02
C ASP A 192 -25.26 21.69 -11.69
N ARG A 193 -24.90 20.41 -11.74
CA ARG A 193 -24.70 19.57 -10.55
C ARG A 193 -23.23 19.39 -10.20
N LYS A 194 -22.82 19.93 -9.06
CA LYS A 194 -21.46 19.74 -8.50
C LYS A 194 -21.26 18.23 -8.17
N PRO A 195 -20.17 17.58 -8.62
CA PRO A 195 -19.94 16.15 -8.38
C PRO A 195 -19.98 15.78 -6.90
N TRP A 196 -19.37 16.61 -6.07
CA TRP A 196 -19.59 16.61 -4.63
C TRP A 196 -19.52 18.04 -4.11
N ALA A 197 -20.25 18.34 -3.03
CA ALA A 197 -20.15 19.61 -2.32
C ALA A 197 -20.52 19.43 -0.85
N LEU A 198 -19.88 20.21 0.02
CA LEU A 198 -20.26 20.33 1.43
C LEU A 198 -21.23 21.49 1.57
N ARG A 199 -22.52 21.19 1.75
CA ARG A 199 -23.55 22.19 2.08
C ARG A 199 -23.56 22.46 3.58
N THR A 200 -23.62 23.72 4.01
CA THR A 200 -23.53 24.07 5.43
C THR A 200 -24.27 25.37 5.73
N ASP A 201 -24.93 25.42 6.88
CA ASP A 201 -25.55 26.66 7.38
C ASP A 201 -24.49 27.68 7.79
N LYS A 202 -23.37 27.21 8.35
CA LYS A 202 -22.26 28.06 8.77
C LYS A 202 -20.92 27.35 8.69
N ALA A 203 -19.97 27.98 8.02
CA ALA A 203 -18.58 27.51 8.01
C ALA A 203 -17.55 28.62 8.24
N GLU A 204 -16.42 28.23 8.83
CA GLU A 204 -15.22 29.05 9.02
C GLU A 204 -14.06 28.31 8.34
N ILE A 205 -13.42 28.92 7.36
CA ILE A 205 -12.37 28.33 6.53
C ILE A 205 -11.10 29.16 6.67
N GLU A 206 -10.03 28.53 7.13
CA GLU A 206 -8.69 29.12 7.19
C GLU A 206 -7.82 28.45 6.11
N MET A 207 -7.41 29.20 5.09
CA MET A 207 -6.55 28.68 4.01
C MET A 207 -5.20 28.28 4.56
N GLY A 208 -4.78 27.04 4.33
CA GLY A 208 -3.61 26.48 5.00
C GLY A 208 -3.82 26.33 6.51
N GLY A 209 -5.07 26.12 6.95
CA GLY A 209 -5.55 25.86 8.31
C GLY A 209 -6.60 24.73 8.31
N TYR A 210 -7.68 24.94 9.05
CA TYR A 210 -8.84 24.04 9.10
C TYR A 210 -10.13 24.73 8.64
N GLY A 211 -10.99 23.95 8.02
CA GLY A 211 -12.39 24.27 7.79
C GLY A 211 -13.25 23.70 8.92
N ARG A 212 -14.13 24.52 9.49
CA ARG A 212 -15.09 24.13 10.52
C ARG A 212 -16.49 24.43 10.01
N ALA A 213 -17.28 23.40 9.79
CA ALA A 213 -18.65 23.54 9.31
C ALA A 213 -19.66 23.07 10.37
N LYS A 214 -20.82 23.71 10.43
CA LYS A 214 -21.96 23.34 11.29
C LYS A 214 -23.17 23.00 10.44
N ASN A 215 -23.95 22.03 10.90
CA ASN A 215 -25.10 21.51 10.16
C ASN A 215 -24.71 21.18 8.71
N ALA A 216 -23.60 20.45 8.55
CA ALA A 216 -22.98 20.23 7.26
C ALA A 216 -23.51 18.94 6.63
N THR A 217 -23.87 18.98 5.36
CA THR A 217 -24.28 17.81 4.57
C THR A 217 -23.33 17.65 3.40
N VAL A 218 -22.75 16.45 3.26
CA VAL A 218 -21.99 16.09 2.06
C VAL A 218 -23.00 15.65 1.02
N ASP A 219 -23.11 16.44 -0.04
CA ASP A 219 -24.00 16.18 -1.17
C ASP A 219 -23.15 15.60 -2.31
N VAL A 220 -23.61 14.50 -2.93
CA VAL A 220 -22.94 13.84 -4.06
C VAL A 220 -23.91 13.86 -5.24
N LEU A 221 -23.51 14.46 -6.36
CA LEU A 221 -24.38 14.72 -7.53
C LEU A 221 -25.69 15.43 -7.15
N GLY A 222 -25.64 16.30 -6.14
CA GLY A 222 -26.82 17.03 -5.60
C GLY A 222 -27.72 16.21 -4.67
N ILE A 223 -27.40 14.96 -4.36
CA ILE A 223 -28.14 14.12 -3.41
C ILE A 223 -27.46 14.22 -2.04
N PRO A 224 -28.18 14.57 -0.95
CA PRO A 224 -27.61 14.61 0.39
C PRO A 224 -27.25 13.19 0.84
N ALA A 225 -25.94 12.93 0.99
CA ALA A 225 -25.42 11.60 1.31
C ALA A 225 -25.24 11.41 2.82
N ILE A 226 -24.51 12.32 3.49
CA ILE A 226 -24.20 12.21 4.92
C ILE A 226 -24.31 13.57 5.59
N TRP A 227 -25.02 13.60 6.72
CA TRP A 227 -25.19 14.79 7.55
C TRP A 227 -24.31 14.74 8.80
N PHE A 228 -23.72 15.88 9.15
CA PHE A 228 -22.89 16.09 10.33
C PHE A 228 -23.36 17.32 11.11
N PRO A 229 -23.55 17.24 12.44
CA PRO A 229 -23.87 18.42 13.25
C PRO A 229 -22.71 19.42 13.29
N TRP A 230 -21.48 18.92 13.29
CA TRP A 230 -20.24 19.67 13.17
C TRP A 230 -19.20 18.83 12.41
N LEU A 231 -18.41 19.47 11.55
CA LEU A 231 -17.38 18.82 10.75
C LEU A 231 -16.11 19.69 10.76
N ILE A 232 -14.97 19.05 10.99
CA ILE A 232 -13.65 19.69 10.87
C ILE A 232 -12.90 18.98 9.75
N PHE A 233 -12.41 19.74 8.77
CA PHE A 233 -11.68 19.19 7.63
C PHE A 233 -10.42 20.01 7.34
N PRO A 234 -9.31 19.38 6.90
CA PRO A 234 -8.08 20.10 6.58
C PRO A 234 -8.22 20.90 5.28
N VAL A 235 -7.69 22.13 5.27
CA VAL A 235 -7.68 23.07 4.12
C VAL A 235 -6.21 23.34 3.72
N LYS A 236 -5.33 22.36 3.97
CA LYS A 236 -3.91 22.38 3.60
C LYS A 236 -3.55 21.18 2.73
N THR A 237 -2.41 21.28 2.04
CA THR A 237 -1.78 20.17 1.33
C THR A 237 -0.92 19.28 2.24
N GLU A 238 -0.67 19.68 3.49
CA GLU A 238 0.15 18.95 4.46
C GLU A 238 -0.65 17.89 5.25
N ARG A 239 0.06 16.87 5.77
CA ARG A 239 -0.50 15.73 6.53
C ARG A 239 -1.07 16.20 7.88
N GLU A 240 -2.37 16.01 8.10
CA GLU A 240 -3.09 16.52 9.27
C GLU A 240 -4.09 15.51 9.84
N SER A 241 -4.43 15.64 11.13
CA SER A 241 -5.38 14.75 11.81
C SER A 241 -6.83 15.01 11.38
N GLY A 242 -7.65 13.95 11.26
CA GLY A 242 -9.04 14.09 10.82
C GLY A 242 -9.82 12.78 10.79
N VAL A 243 -11.12 12.89 10.53
CA VAL A 243 -12.01 11.74 10.32
C VAL A 243 -11.91 11.31 8.87
N LEU A 244 -11.64 10.03 8.64
CA LEU A 244 -11.65 9.45 7.31
C LEU A 244 -13.05 8.92 6.96
N PRO A 245 -13.35 8.76 5.66
CA PRO A 245 -14.36 7.85 5.15
C PRO A 245 -14.68 6.62 6.05
N PRO A 246 -15.90 6.47 6.62
CA PRO A 246 -16.30 5.22 7.26
C PRO A 246 -16.25 3.98 6.35
N GLU A 247 -15.87 2.85 6.92
CA GLU A 247 -15.90 1.55 6.26
C GLU A 247 -17.24 0.88 6.49
N VAL A 248 -17.90 0.39 5.43
CA VAL A 248 -19.21 -0.26 5.53
C VAL A 248 -19.23 -1.54 4.72
N ALA A 249 -19.63 -2.63 5.36
CA ALA A 249 -19.86 -3.91 4.69
C ALA A 249 -21.08 -4.64 5.27
N PHE A 250 -21.65 -5.54 4.49
CA PHE A 250 -22.84 -6.33 4.82
C PHE A 250 -22.58 -7.80 4.52
N GLY A 251 -23.14 -8.70 5.32
CA GLY A 251 -23.02 -10.15 5.11
C GLY A 251 -21.68 -10.75 5.53
N GLY A 252 -21.31 -11.90 4.96
CA GLY A 252 -20.10 -12.64 5.33
C GLY A 252 -20.08 -13.13 6.80
N GLN A 253 -18.88 -13.47 7.29
CA GLN A 253 -18.68 -14.07 8.61
C GLN A 253 -18.92 -13.11 9.79
N SER A 254 -18.83 -11.80 9.56
CA SER A 254 -19.01 -10.78 10.61
C SER A 254 -20.40 -10.09 10.55
N GLY A 255 -21.18 -10.33 9.48
CA GLY A 255 -22.48 -9.70 9.26
C GLY A 255 -22.35 -8.24 8.84
N SER A 256 -23.37 -7.42 9.13
CA SER A 256 -23.31 -5.99 8.86
C SER A 256 -22.26 -5.31 9.74
N ARG A 257 -21.32 -4.57 9.15
CA ARG A 257 -20.26 -3.86 9.88
C ARG A 257 -20.12 -2.41 9.44
N VAL A 258 -19.80 -1.55 10.42
CA VAL A 258 -19.46 -0.14 10.20
C VAL A 258 -18.23 0.23 11.04
N GLY A 259 -17.23 0.83 10.40
CA GLY A 259 -16.04 1.36 11.04
C GLY A 259 -15.86 2.84 10.75
N LEU A 260 -15.29 3.59 11.70
CA LEU A 260 -15.01 5.02 11.52
C LEU A 260 -13.51 5.28 11.71
N PRO A 261 -12.69 5.28 10.65
CA PRO A 261 -11.26 5.47 10.79
C PRO A 261 -10.92 6.92 11.19
N LEU A 262 -10.13 7.07 12.24
CA LEU A 262 -9.68 8.35 12.78
C LEU A 262 -8.18 8.48 12.57
N PHE A 263 -7.77 9.41 11.72
CA PHE A 263 -6.37 9.66 11.45
C PHE A 263 -5.79 10.70 12.41
N TRP A 264 -4.65 10.38 13.00
CA TRP A 264 -3.90 11.25 13.89
C TRP A 264 -2.47 11.41 13.37
N ALA A 265 -2.13 12.62 12.91
CA ALA A 265 -0.77 13.01 12.56
C ALA A 265 0.02 13.34 13.84
N ALA A 266 0.45 12.30 14.56
CA ALA A 266 1.14 12.44 15.84
C ALA A 266 2.46 13.23 15.75
N SER A 267 3.19 13.09 14.63
CA SER A 267 4.35 13.93 14.29
C SER A 267 4.63 13.90 12.78
N ARG A 268 5.62 14.68 12.29
CA ARG A 268 6.01 14.67 10.87
C ARG A 268 6.41 13.29 10.34
N GLY A 269 6.96 12.44 11.21
CA GLY A 269 7.41 11.09 10.86
C GLY A 269 6.54 9.98 11.45
N VAL A 270 5.39 10.28 12.07
CA VAL A 270 4.52 9.28 12.69
C VAL A 270 3.07 9.65 12.43
N GLY A 271 2.29 8.73 11.86
CA GLY A 271 0.85 8.87 11.92
C GLY A 271 0.14 7.57 12.21
N VAL A 272 -1.05 7.73 12.77
CA VAL A 272 -1.84 6.68 13.37
C VAL A 272 -3.23 6.70 12.73
N ILE A 273 -3.78 5.55 12.38
CA ILE A 273 -5.20 5.40 12.04
C ILE A 273 -5.81 4.50 13.12
N ALA A 274 -6.74 5.03 13.90
CA ALA A 274 -7.52 4.26 14.86
C ALA A 274 -8.94 4.08 14.31
N THR A 275 -9.36 2.84 14.09
CA THR A 275 -10.67 2.50 13.52
C THR A 275 -11.51 1.76 14.54
N PRO A 276 -12.34 2.45 15.35
CA PRO A 276 -13.45 1.81 16.04
C PRO A 276 -14.42 1.21 15.00
N LEU A 277 -14.73 -0.06 15.17
CA LEU A 277 -15.60 -0.84 14.31
C LEU A 277 -16.66 -1.56 15.14
N TYR A 278 -17.88 -1.58 14.64
CA TYR A 278 -18.96 -2.41 15.17
C TYR A 278 -19.41 -3.40 14.10
N SER A 279 -19.58 -4.66 14.51
CA SER A 279 -20.06 -5.75 13.68
C SER A 279 -21.30 -6.38 14.29
N GLU A 280 -22.33 -6.61 13.49
CA GLU A 280 -23.61 -7.18 13.92
C GLU A 280 -23.45 -8.54 14.60
N LYS A 281 -22.65 -9.45 14.03
CA LYS A 281 -22.48 -10.82 14.57
C LYS A 281 -21.46 -10.90 15.71
N ARG A 282 -20.54 -9.93 15.86
CA ARG A 282 -19.33 -10.05 16.71
C ARG A 282 -19.09 -8.89 17.68
N GLY A 283 -19.86 -7.81 17.60
CA GLY A 283 -19.73 -6.68 18.52
C GLY A 283 -18.64 -5.68 18.14
N PHE A 284 -18.06 -5.05 19.17
CA PHE A 284 -17.10 -3.95 19.02
C PHE A 284 -15.65 -4.42 18.87
N LYS A 285 -14.92 -3.76 17.98
CA LYS A 285 -13.50 -3.96 17.68
C LYS A 285 -12.80 -2.61 17.52
N LEU A 286 -11.52 -2.56 17.88
CA LEU A 286 -10.67 -1.40 17.63
C LEU A 286 -9.41 -1.85 16.89
N ASP A 287 -9.19 -1.25 15.73
CA ASP A 287 -7.99 -1.43 14.93
C ASP A 287 -7.11 -0.19 15.03
N VAL A 288 -5.79 -0.38 15.07
CA VAL A 288 -4.81 0.70 15.15
C VAL A 288 -3.67 0.41 14.18
N ASP A 289 -3.52 1.26 13.17
CA ASP A 289 -2.35 1.31 12.28
C ASP A 289 -1.43 2.43 12.67
N VAL A 290 -0.13 2.19 12.60
CA VAL A 290 0.89 3.19 12.83
C VAL A 290 1.95 3.09 11.74
N ASP A 291 2.11 4.15 10.97
CA ASP A 291 3.24 4.29 10.06
C ASP A 291 4.25 5.26 10.66
N TYR A 292 5.53 4.89 10.68
CA TYR A 292 6.57 5.71 11.28
C TYR A 292 7.89 5.66 10.50
N VAL A 293 8.62 6.77 10.56
CA VAL A 293 9.97 6.94 10.00
C VAL A 293 10.86 7.58 11.06
N PHE A 294 12.01 6.97 11.30
CA PHE A 294 13.03 7.45 12.25
C PHE A 294 14.34 7.76 11.51
N GLY A 295 14.83 8.99 11.63
CA GLY A 295 16.05 9.40 10.95
C GLY A 295 15.88 9.41 9.42
N LYS A 296 16.91 8.97 8.69
CA LYS A 296 16.91 8.96 7.21
C LYS A 296 16.64 7.57 6.63
N ASP A 297 17.03 6.52 7.35
CA ASP A 297 17.15 5.16 6.83
C ASP A 297 16.42 4.11 7.67
N SER A 298 15.65 4.52 8.69
CA SER A 298 14.88 3.62 9.54
C SER A 298 13.40 3.98 9.54
N GLY A 299 12.54 2.98 9.67
CA GLY A 299 11.10 3.19 9.67
C GLY A 299 10.35 1.87 9.77
N GLY A 300 9.04 1.94 9.67
CA GLY A 300 8.23 0.76 9.73
C GLY A 300 6.75 1.07 9.79
N ARG A 301 6.00 -0.02 9.89
CA ARG A 301 4.56 -0.04 10.06
C ARG A 301 4.25 -0.95 11.24
N ALA A 302 3.29 -0.59 12.07
CA ALA A 302 2.79 -1.43 13.14
C ALA A 302 1.27 -1.48 13.11
N TYR A 303 0.71 -2.62 13.50
CA TYR A 303 -0.71 -2.84 13.62
C TYR A 303 -1.05 -3.55 14.90
N GLY A 304 -2.15 -3.14 15.51
CA GLY A 304 -2.78 -3.85 16.61
C GLY A 304 -4.29 -3.82 16.43
N ALA A 305 -4.94 -4.94 16.72
CA ALA A 305 -6.39 -5.03 16.81
C ALA A 305 -6.81 -5.73 18.09
N TYR A 306 -7.92 -5.28 18.64
CA TYR A 306 -8.55 -5.90 19.80
C TYR A 306 -10.07 -5.90 19.64
N ALA A 307 -10.68 -7.06 19.88
CA ALA A 307 -12.12 -7.26 19.86
C ALA A 307 -12.55 -8.05 21.09
N ARG A 308 -13.70 -7.65 21.65
CA ARG A 308 -14.45 -8.52 22.55
C ARG A 308 -15.55 -9.15 21.71
N ASP A 309 -15.37 -10.42 21.35
CA ASP A 309 -16.21 -11.11 20.38
C ASP A 309 -17.52 -11.57 21.04
N ASP A 310 -18.62 -10.87 20.75
CA ASP A 310 -19.96 -11.15 21.31
C ASP A 310 -20.57 -12.46 20.77
N SER A 311 -19.95 -13.09 19.74
CA SER A 311 -20.34 -14.42 19.27
C SER A 311 -19.82 -15.56 20.16
N TYR A 312 -18.98 -15.24 21.15
CA TYR A 312 -18.42 -16.23 22.06
C TYR A 312 -19.50 -16.92 22.89
N VAL A 313 -19.47 -18.25 22.88
CA VAL A 313 -20.31 -19.12 23.71
C VAL A 313 -19.41 -20.06 24.49
N GLU A 314 -19.46 -19.95 25.83
CA GLU A 314 -18.68 -20.78 26.74
C GLU A 314 -18.93 -22.28 26.49
N GLY A 315 -17.85 -23.06 26.36
CA GLY A 315 -17.91 -24.50 26.08
C GLY A 315 -18.24 -24.89 24.63
N VAL A 316 -18.58 -23.93 23.75
CA VAL A 316 -18.86 -24.18 22.33
C VAL A 316 -17.80 -23.53 21.43
N SER A 317 -17.40 -22.29 21.73
CA SER A 317 -16.40 -21.56 20.96
C SER A 317 -15.00 -22.12 21.18
N ARG A 318 -14.21 -22.21 20.10
CA ARG A 318 -12.80 -22.66 20.12
C ARG A 318 -11.79 -21.51 20.30
N PHE A 319 -12.29 -20.34 20.65
CA PHE A 319 -11.53 -19.12 20.85
C PHE A 319 -12.01 -18.46 22.14
N GLU A 320 -11.14 -17.65 22.76
CA GLU A 320 -11.48 -16.86 23.94
C GLU A 320 -12.31 -15.62 23.55
N PRO A 321 -13.11 -15.03 24.47
CA PRO A 321 -13.93 -13.86 24.16
C PRO A 321 -13.10 -12.62 23.81
N ASN A 322 -11.84 -12.54 24.25
CA ASN A 322 -10.93 -11.44 23.95
C ASN A 322 -9.97 -11.85 22.84
N ARG A 323 -10.17 -11.30 21.65
CA ARG A 323 -9.42 -11.66 20.44
C ARG A 323 -8.59 -10.49 19.97
N TRP A 324 -7.39 -10.78 19.47
CA TRP A 324 -6.45 -9.74 19.08
C TRP A 324 -5.54 -10.20 17.94
N ALA A 325 -5.01 -9.23 17.22
CA ALA A 325 -3.95 -9.44 16.25
C ALA A 325 -2.91 -8.32 16.35
N ALA A 326 -1.67 -8.65 16.01
CA ALA A 326 -0.58 -7.70 15.97
C ALA A 326 0.29 -7.96 14.75
N ALA A 327 0.75 -6.89 14.10
CA ALA A 327 1.79 -6.95 13.09
C ALA A 327 2.81 -5.83 13.27
N LEU A 328 4.05 -6.10 12.85
CA LEU A 328 5.13 -5.13 12.84
C LEU A 328 6.06 -5.44 11.67
N GLU A 329 6.17 -4.50 10.75
CA GLU A 329 7.26 -4.43 9.80
C GLU A 329 8.19 -3.30 10.22
N HIS A 330 9.47 -3.58 10.40
CA HIS A 330 10.44 -2.58 10.83
C HIS A 330 11.78 -2.79 10.16
N ASP A 331 12.31 -1.73 9.55
CA ASP A 331 13.67 -1.66 9.04
C ASP A 331 14.46 -0.65 9.88
N GLN A 332 15.62 -1.08 10.38
CA GLN A 332 16.48 -0.28 11.23
C GLN A 332 17.92 -0.31 10.73
N ALA A 333 18.43 0.85 10.33
CA ALA A 333 19.85 1.06 10.19
C ALA A 333 20.52 1.07 11.58
N LEU A 334 21.50 0.21 11.78
CA LEU A 334 22.31 0.10 13.00
C LEU A 334 23.74 0.60 12.72
N PRO A 335 24.53 0.90 13.77
CA PRO A 335 25.91 1.34 13.61
C PRO A 335 26.75 0.40 12.73
N GLU A 336 27.77 0.97 12.10
CA GLU A 336 28.74 0.25 11.26
C GLU A 336 28.15 -0.47 10.04
N GLY A 337 26.95 -0.12 9.59
CA GLY A 337 26.35 -0.71 8.39
C GLY A 337 25.65 -2.05 8.63
N TRP A 338 25.36 -2.38 9.89
CA TRP A 338 24.37 -3.41 10.21
C TRP A 338 22.97 -2.94 9.83
N GLN A 339 22.15 -3.87 9.34
CA GLN A 339 20.72 -3.64 9.10
C GLN A 339 19.93 -4.65 9.93
N ALA A 340 19.02 -4.18 10.77
CA ALA A 340 18.05 -5.02 11.46
C ALA A 340 16.69 -4.90 10.81
N ARG A 341 16.00 -6.02 10.70
CA ARG A 341 14.64 -6.11 10.18
C ARG A 341 13.77 -6.94 11.12
N ALA A 342 12.56 -6.48 11.35
CA ALA A 342 11.51 -7.24 12.00
C ALA A 342 10.31 -7.35 11.07
N ASP A 343 9.79 -8.56 10.95
CA ASP A 343 8.54 -8.87 10.30
C ASP A 343 7.79 -9.80 11.26
N VAL A 344 6.90 -9.24 12.06
CA VAL A 344 6.18 -9.95 13.13
C VAL A 344 4.70 -9.96 12.77
N ARG A 345 4.06 -11.13 12.89
CA ARG A 345 2.62 -11.33 12.70
C ARG A 345 2.13 -12.33 13.74
N LEU A 346 1.15 -11.92 14.54
CA LEU A 346 0.61 -12.70 15.65
C LEU A 346 -0.91 -12.53 15.72
N VAL A 347 -1.59 -13.60 16.11
CA VAL A 347 -3.04 -13.62 16.38
C VAL A 347 -3.34 -14.33 17.69
N SER A 348 -4.48 -14.03 18.31
CA SER A 348 -4.92 -14.67 19.55
C SER A 348 -5.23 -16.15 19.39
N ASP A 349 -5.78 -16.53 18.25
CA ASP A 349 -6.33 -17.86 18.00
C ASP A 349 -6.36 -18.16 16.48
N ARG A 350 -6.52 -19.45 16.15
CA ARG A 350 -6.47 -19.96 14.77
C ARG A 350 -7.64 -19.51 13.91
N ALA A 351 -8.82 -19.28 14.52
CA ALA A 351 -10.02 -18.85 13.81
C ALA A 351 -9.96 -17.36 13.45
N TYR A 352 -9.06 -16.57 14.04
CA TYR A 352 -8.97 -15.12 13.85
C TYR A 352 -8.87 -14.74 12.37
N LEU A 353 -8.05 -15.47 11.61
CA LEU A 353 -7.82 -15.21 10.19
C LEU A 353 -9.07 -15.40 9.33
N GLN A 354 -9.96 -16.33 9.70
CA GLN A 354 -11.20 -16.59 8.99
C GLN A 354 -12.27 -15.56 9.35
N ASP A 355 -12.38 -15.25 10.64
CA ASP A 355 -13.46 -14.45 11.22
C ASP A 355 -13.33 -12.95 10.95
N PHE A 356 -12.09 -12.47 10.79
CA PHE A 356 -11.76 -11.06 10.57
C PHE A 356 -11.12 -10.84 9.20
N ASP A 357 -11.45 -9.71 8.56
CA ASP A 357 -11.03 -9.44 7.17
C ASP A 357 -9.57 -8.95 7.09
N GLU A 358 -9.01 -8.38 8.17
CA GLU A 358 -7.73 -7.65 8.12
C GLU A 358 -6.52 -8.53 7.80
N TYR A 359 -6.63 -9.81 8.11
CA TYR A 359 -5.63 -10.83 7.78
C TYR A 359 -6.14 -11.83 6.75
N GLY A 360 -7.16 -11.45 5.97
CA GLY A 360 -7.76 -12.34 4.96
C GLY A 360 -6.75 -12.93 3.97
N PHE A 361 -5.66 -12.21 3.67
CA PHE A 361 -4.55 -12.70 2.84
C PHE A 361 -3.87 -13.95 3.40
N TYR A 362 -3.79 -14.04 4.73
CA TYR A 362 -3.15 -15.12 5.49
C TYR A 362 -4.05 -16.34 5.72
N ARG A 363 -5.31 -16.33 5.29
CA ARG A 363 -6.24 -17.48 5.43
C ARG A 363 -5.73 -18.76 4.77
N ARG A 364 -4.80 -18.64 3.82
CA ARG A 364 -4.19 -19.75 3.08
C ARG A 364 -2.88 -20.23 3.68
N ASP A 365 -2.35 -19.49 4.67
CA ASP A 365 -1.08 -19.83 5.29
C ASP A 365 -1.28 -20.91 6.34
N ILE A 366 -0.34 -21.84 6.37
CA ILE A 366 -0.28 -22.88 7.40
C ILE A 366 0.31 -22.31 8.71
N PHE A 367 1.31 -21.44 8.58
CA PHE A 367 1.99 -20.80 9.71
C PHE A 367 2.09 -19.30 9.49
N LEU A 368 1.66 -18.50 10.47
CA LEU A 368 2.04 -17.08 10.53
C LEU A 368 3.47 -16.98 11.04
N ARG A 369 4.36 -16.53 10.16
CA ARG A 369 5.79 -16.43 10.48
C ARG A 369 6.12 -15.04 10.98
N SER A 370 6.78 -15.00 12.13
CA SER A 370 7.43 -13.84 12.69
C SER A 370 8.95 -14.02 12.62
N ARG A 371 9.68 -13.03 12.13
CA ARG A 371 11.13 -13.04 12.01
C ARG A 371 11.71 -11.71 12.46
N VAL A 372 12.74 -11.77 13.30
CA VAL A 372 13.56 -10.61 13.65
C VAL A 372 15.00 -10.99 13.38
N PHE A 373 15.72 -10.22 12.58
CA PHE A 373 17.10 -10.54 12.22
C PHE A 373 17.92 -9.28 11.95
N ALA A 374 19.21 -9.35 12.23
CA ALA A 374 20.19 -8.36 11.83
C ALA A 374 21.21 -8.99 10.90
N PHE A 375 21.62 -8.26 9.86
CA PHE A 375 22.62 -8.73 8.91
C PHE A 375 23.60 -7.63 8.51
N ARG A 376 24.77 -8.06 8.05
CA ARG A 376 25.82 -7.19 7.53
C ARG A 376 26.69 -7.95 6.54
N HIS A 377 27.22 -7.20 5.56
CA HIS A 377 28.30 -7.66 4.70
C HIS A 377 29.63 -7.00 5.12
N PHE A 378 30.73 -7.75 5.06
CA PHE A 378 32.06 -7.34 5.50
C PHE A 378 33.08 -7.39 4.35
N GLY A 379 34.10 -6.54 4.48
CA GLY A 379 35.18 -6.37 3.51
C GLY A 379 34.76 -5.56 2.28
N ASP A 380 35.75 -5.03 1.56
CA ASP A 380 35.52 -4.17 0.38
C ASP A 380 34.78 -4.91 -0.74
N SER A 381 34.94 -6.23 -0.82
CA SER A 381 34.24 -7.07 -1.80
C SER A 381 32.82 -7.48 -1.36
N GLY A 382 32.41 -7.19 -0.12
CA GLY A 382 31.11 -7.57 0.44
C GLY A 382 30.84 -9.09 0.49
N ARG A 383 31.87 -9.93 0.38
CA ARG A 383 31.73 -11.39 0.21
C ARG A 383 31.39 -12.14 1.48
N TRP A 384 31.77 -11.59 2.63
CA TRP A 384 31.45 -12.15 3.94
C TRP A 384 30.13 -11.55 4.40
N GLY A 385 29.08 -12.36 4.53
CA GLY A 385 27.82 -11.96 5.15
C GLY A 385 27.69 -12.62 6.52
N ALA A 386 27.22 -11.88 7.53
CA ALA A 386 26.70 -12.46 8.76
C ALA A 386 25.24 -12.06 8.94
N VAL A 387 24.43 -12.99 9.43
CA VAL A 387 23.05 -12.77 9.83
C VAL A 387 22.81 -13.46 11.16
N GLY A 388 22.06 -12.82 12.05
CA GLY A 388 21.64 -13.40 13.33
C GLY A 388 20.21 -12.96 13.64
N GLY A 389 19.38 -13.87 14.11
CA GLY A 389 17.98 -13.57 14.35
C GLY A 389 17.18 -14.65 15.05
N MET A 390 15.87 -14.52 14.95
CA MET A 390 14.87 -15.42 15.51
C MET A 390 13.76 -15.63 14.49
N ASN A 391 13.21 -16.84 14.46
CA ASN A 391 12.06 -17.22 13.64
C ASN A 391 11.04 -17.92 14.53
N TYR A 392 9.86 -17.32 14.65
CA TYR A 392 8.71 -17.89 15.34
C TYR A 392 7.64 -18.21 14.30
N ALA A 393 7.03 -19.39 14.40
CA ALA A 393 5.98 -19.82 13.49
C ALA A 393 4.74 -20.19 14.30
N GLN A 394 3.72 -19.35 14.25
CA GLN A 394 2.43 -19.63 14.88
C GLN A 394 1.60 -20.52 13.95
N ASP A 395 1.18 -21.69 14.43
CA ASP A 395 0.25 -22.58 13.73
C ASP A 395 -1.14 -21.94 13.65
N VAL A 396 -1.61 -21.73 12.42
CA VAL A 396 -2.91 -21.13 12.10
C VAL A 396 -3.75 -22.01 11.17
N GLN A 397 -3.42 -23.30 11.08
CA GLN A 397 -4.20 -24.24 10.28
C GLN A 397 -5.65 -24.29 10.79
N PHE A 398 -6.59 -24.07 9.87
CA PHE A 398 -8.03 -24.12 10.12
C PHE A 398 -8.59 -25.43 9.55
N SER A 399 -8.80 -26.44 10.40
CA SER A 399 -9.61 -27.62 10.08
C SER A 399 -10.43 -28.05 11.30
N ASP A 400 -11.67 -28.47 11.05
CA ASP A 400 -12.62 -28.86 12.09
C ASP A 400 -12.41 -30.29 12.62
N GLU A 401 -11.54 -31.06 11.96
CA GLU A 401 -11.21 -32.44 12.26
C GLU A 401 -9.68 -32.64 12.14
N SER A 402 -9.04 -33.07 13.24
CA SER A 402 -7.75 -33.79 13.36
C SER A 402 -6.43 -33.40 12.64
N ASP A 403 -6.38 -32.55 11.61
CA ASP A 403 -5.19 -32.50 10.73
C ASP A 403 -4.22 -31.33 10.99
N ARG A 404 -3.30 -31.49 11.95
CA ARG A 404 -2.02 -30.74 11.89
C ARG A 404 -1.16 -31.30 10.76
N SER A 405 -1.47 -30.96 9.52
CA SER A 405 -0.82 -31.62 8.38
C SER A 405 0.70 -31.46 8.36
N THR A 406 1.28 -30.49 9.09
CA THR A 406 2.72 -30.28 9.24
C THR A 406 3.07 -29.57 10.55
N ILE A 407 4.30 -29.74 11.06
CA ILE A 407 4.81 -29.04 12.25
C ILE A 407 6.09 -28.30 11.90
N ARG A 408 6.22 -27.05 12.35
CA ARG A 408 7.43 -26.23 12.17
C ARG A 408 8.01 -25.81 13.51
N LEU A 409 9.29 -26.09 13.72
CA LEU A 409 10.03 -25.66 14.92
C LEU A 409 10.37 -24.17 14.85
N ASN A 410 10.33 -23.52 16.01
CA ASN A 410 10.87 -22.18 16.19
C ASN A 410 12.40 -22.23 16.10
N ARG A 411 13.04 -21.18 15.57
CA ARG A 411 14.50 -21.10 15.38
C ARG A 411 15.03 -19.88 16.11
N TRP A 412 15.75 -20.07 17.20
CA TRP A 412 16.21 -18.96 18.05
C TRP A 412 17.30 -19.39 19.05
N PRO A 413 18.52 -18.83 18.96
CA PRO A 413 18.98 -17.96 17.90
C PRO A 413 19.15 -18.73 16.58
N ASP A 414 18.99 -18.05 15.44
CA ASP A 414 19.32 -18.50 14.09
C ASP A 414 20.45 -17.60 13.57
N VAL A 415 21.68 -18.12 13.57
CA VAL A 415 22.89 -17.36 13.20
C VAL A 415 23.56 -18.04 12.03
N ALA A 416 23.89 -17.27 10.99
CA ALA A 416 24.64 -17.78 9.85
C ALA A 416 25.73 -16.81 9.39
N VAL A 417 26.84 -17.38 8.94
CA VAL A 417 27.93 -16.69 8.26
C VAL A 417 28.09 -17.31 6.88
N ARG A 418 28.14 -16.49 5.84
CA ARG A 418 28.28 -16.91 4.46
C ARG A 418 29.46 -16.23 3.81
N LEU A 419 30.29 -17.00 3.14
CA LEU A 419 31.34 -16.53 2.26
C LEU A 419 30.93 -16.82 0.82
N LEU A 420 30.57 -15.77 0.09
CA LEU A 420 30.22 -15.87 -1.32
C LEU A 420 31.41 -16.33 -2.16
N PRO A 421 31.19 -17.08 -3.26
CA PRO A 421 32.25 -17.55 -4.13
C PRO A 421 33.22 -16.44 -4.53
N GLY A 422 34.51 -16.66 -4.29
CA GLY A 422 35.54 -15.88 -4.96
C GLY A 422 36.96 -16.38 -4.67
N GLY A 423 37.92 -15.68 -5.27
CA GLY A 423 39.35 -15.92 -5.08
C GLY A 423 39.87 -15.53 -3.68
N GLY A 424 41.12 -15.86 -3.41
CA GLY A 424 41.76 -15.53 -2.14
C GLY A 424 43.20 -16.00 -2.06
N PRO A 425 43.92 -15.61 -0.99
CA PRO A 425 45.33 -15.96 -0.82
C PRO A 425 45.56 -17.47 -0.97
N GLY A 426 46.40 -17.87 -1.93
CA GLY A 426 46.69 -19.27 -2.26
C GLY A 426 45.71 -19.94 -3.23
N LEU A 427 44.43 -19.57 -3.24
CA LEU A 427 43.43 -20.10 -4.18
C LEU A 427 43.60 -19.49 -5.58
N ASP A 428 43.94 -18.20 -5.66
CA ASP A 428 44.13 -17.48 -6.93
C ASP A 428 45.25 -18.10 -7.77
N ALA A 429 46.34 -18.52 -7.12
CA ALA A 429 47.47 -19.19 -7.78
C ALA A 429 47.08 -20.55 -8.39
N LEU A 430 46.03 -21.18 -7.88
CA LEU A 430 45.49 -22.46 -8.36
C LEU A 430 44.29 -22.26 -9.30
N GLY A 431 43.85 -21.01 -9.53
CA GLY A 431 42.62 -20.71 -10.28
C GLY A 431 41.36 -21.25 -9.59
N LEU A 432 41.38 -21.37 -8.27
CA LEU A 432 40.28 -21.89 -7.46
C LEU A 432 39.47 -20.77 -6.83
N VAL A 433 38.19 -21.08 -6.60
CA VAL A 433 37.20 -20.20 -5.98
C VAL A 433 36.67 -20.91 -4.74
N GLY A 434 36.75 -20.24 -3.59
CA GLY A 434 36.22 -20.75 -2.33
C GLY A 434 34.86 -20.14 -1.99
N SER A 435 33.96 -20.94 -1.44
CA SER A 435 32.75 -20.47 -0.75
C SER A 435 32.50 -21.30 0.50
N MET A 436 31.72 -20.76 1.43
CA MET A 436 31.47 -21.42 2.71
C MET A 436 30.17 -20.94 3.31
N ASP A 437 29.39 -21.86 3.88
CA ASP A 437 28.21 -21.55 4.68
C ASP A 437 28.39 -22.16 6.08
N ALA A 438 28.21 -21.36 7.13
CA ALA A 438 28.20 -21.80 8.52
C ALA A 438 26.90 -21.34 9.17
N GLU A 439 26.20 -22.23 9.87
CA GLU A 439 24.91 -21.94 10.52
C GLU A 439 24.89 -22.57 11.91
N TYR A 440 24.32 -21.86 12.88
CA TYR A 440 23.97 -22.39 14.20
C TYR A 440 22.53 -22.02 14.51
N VAL A 441 21.73 -23.01 14.92
CA VAL A 441 20.33 -22.83 15.28
C VAL A 441 19.99 -23.64 16.52
N TYR A 442 19.26 -23.02 17.45
CA TYR A 442 18.49 -23.74 18.45
C TYR A 442 17.04 -23.85 18.00
N PHE A 443 16.54 -25.07 17.93
CA PHE A 443 15.18 -25.41 17.54
C PHE A 443 14.34 -25.67 18.78
N ASP A 444 13.14 -25.09 18.79
CA ASP A 444 12.20 -25.24 19.89
C ASP A 444 10.81 -25.65 19.42
N ALA A 445 10.23 -26.61 20.14
CA ALA A 445 8.94 -27.21 19.90
C ALA A 445 7.84 -26.47 20.68
N PRO A 446 7.00 -25.64 20.04
CA PRO A 446 5.97 -24.89 20.77
C PRO A 446 4.87 -25.79 21.35
N GLU A 447 4.52 -26.90 20.68
CA GLU A 447 3.51 -27.85 21.13
C GLU A 447 3.83 -29.28 20.67
N THR A 448 3.50 -30.28 21.50
CA THR A 448 3.62 -31.69 21.12
C THR A 448 2.53 -32.07 20.10
N PRO A 449 2.88 -32.58 18.91
CA PRO A 449 1.90 -32.97 17.91
C PRO A 449 1.08 -34.20 18.33
N SER A 450 -0.03 -34.48 17.65
CA SER A 450 -0.80 -35.71 17.89
C SER A 450 0.06 -36.95 17.57
N PRO A 451 -0.19 -38.10 18.23
CA PRO A 451 0.54 -39.34 17.96
C PRO A 451 0.48 -39.80 16.48
N GLU A 452 -0.63 -39.54 15.80
CA GLU A 452 -0.82 -39.89 14.39
C GLU A 452 0.09 -39.07 13.47
N ILE A 453 0.24 -37.78 13.75
CA ILE A 453 1.06 -36.85 12.97
C ILE A 453 2.54 -37.06 13.30
N LEU A 454 2.85 -37.36 14.56
CA LEU A 454 4.17 -37.86 14.95
C LEU A 454 4.53 -39.15 14.22
N ALA A 455 3.62 -40.10 14.07
CA ALA A 455 3.89 -41.34 13.34
C ALA A 455 4.14 -41.12 11.83
N LEU A 456 3.53 -40.08 11.26
CA LEU A 456 3.68 -39.74 9.84
C LEU A 456 5.06 -39.10 9.54
N TYR A 457 5.49 -38.18 10.40
CA TYR A 457 6.79 -37.50 10.26
C TYR A 457 7.96 -38.26 10.91
N TYR A 458 7.68 -39.09 11.91
CA TYR A 458 8.65 -39.84 12.72
C TYR A 458 8.21 -41.32 12.85
N PRO A 459 8.16 -42.08 11.74
CA PRO A 459 7.68 -43.47 11.74
C PRO A 459 8.52 -44.43 12.61
N ALA A 460 9.75 -44.05 12.95
CA ALA A 460 10.63 -44.79 13.86
C ALA A 460 10.40 -44.45 15.36
N GLY A 461 9.43 -43.60 15.69
CA GLY A 461 9.04 -43.30 17.08
C GLY A 461 9.97 -42.36 17.85
N THR A 462 10.85 -41.62 17.17
CA THR A 462 11.66 -40.57 17.82
C THR A 462 10.76 -39.39 18.17
N PRO A 463 10.60 -39.01 19.46
CA PRO A 463 9.72 -37.91 19.82
C PRO A 463 10.24 -36.60 19.22
N PHE A 464 9.31 -35.70 18.89
CA PHE A 464 9.59 -34.31 18.54
C PHE A 464 10.40 -33.64 19.68
N GLN A 465 11.55 -33.03 19.35
CA GLN A 465 12.54 -32.59 20.34
C GLN A 465 13.06 -31.19 20.04
N SER A 466 13.19 -30.38 21.08
CA SER A 466 14.04 -29.18 21.05
C SER A 466 15.52 -29.60 21.05
N GLY A 467 16.37 -28.78 20.44
CA GLY A 467 17.79 -29.10 20.34
C GLY A 467 18.56 -28.14 19.47
N GLN A 468 19.85 -28.39 19.32
CA GLN A 468 20.78 -27.51 18.61
C GLN A 468 21.29 -28.16 17.34
N ARG A 469 21.50 -27.37 16.29
CA ARG A 469 22.16 -27.78 15.05
C ARG A 469 23.23 -26.77 14.69
N ALA A 470 24.44 -27.25 14.46
CA ALA A 470 25.53 -26.48 13.85
C ALA A 470 25.89 -27.10 12.50
N LEU A 471 25.88 -26.31 11.42
CA LEU A 471 26.21 -26.73 10.06
C LEU A 471 27.43 -25.97 9.59
N PHE A 472 28.39 -26.66 8.98
CA PHE A 472 29.55 -26.08 8.32
C PHE A 472 29.74 -26.70 6.94
N ARG A 473 29.70 -25.89 5.90
CA ARG A 473 29.69 -26.32 4.50
C ARG A 473 30.70 -25.54 3.64
N PRO A 474 32.00 -25.91 3.69
CA PRO A 474 33.00 -25.39 2.75
C PRO A 474 32.84 -26.01 1.36
N ARG A 475 33.10 -25.20 0.33
CA ARG A 475 33.01 -25.58 -1.08
C ARG A 475 34.15 -24.96 -1.87
N LEU A 476 34.69 -25.72 -2.82
CA LEU A 476 35.78 -25.32 -3.70
C LEU A 476 35.34 -25.55 -5.14
N ALA A 477 35.43 -24.51 -5.96
CA ALA A 477 35.12 -24.57 -7.38
C ALA A 477 36.31 -24.15 -8.23
N ARG A 478 36.34 -24.61 -9.47
CA ARG A 478 37.33 -24.19 -10.46
C ARG A 478 36.62 -23.76 -11.75
N PRO A 479 36.27 -22.48 -11.91
CA PRO A 479 35.66 -22.02 -13.15
C PRO A 479 36.63 -22.19 -14.32
N VAL A 480 36.22 -22.89 -15.37
CA VAL A 480 37.04 -23.14 -16.56
C VAL A 480 36.24 -22.76 -17.80
N SER A 481 36.82 -21.91 -18.65
CA SER A 481 36.31 -21.71 -20.01
C SER A 481 36.84 -22.81 -20.93
N VAL A 482 35.94 -23.60 -21.50
CA VAL A 482 36.25 -24.70 -22.42
C VAL A 482 36.31 -24.14 -23.82
N ALA A 483 37.53 -24.05 -24.36
CA ALA A 483 37.82 -23.55 -25.72
C ALA A 483 37.22 -22.16 -26.05
N GLY A 484 36.89 -21.35 -25.04
CA GLY A 484 36.26 -20.03 -25.21
C GLY A 484 34.81 -20.07 -25.70
N VAL A 485 34.18 -21.25 -25.74
CA VAL A 485 32.81 -21.43 -26.27
C VAL A 485 31.81 -21.92 -25.22
N ALA A 486 32.29 -22.50 -24.12
CA ALA A 486 31.44 -22.98 -23.04
C ALA A 486 32.11 -22.71 -21.70
N ASP A 487 31.29 -22.54 -20.66
CA ASP A 487 31.74 -22.35 -19.29
C ASP A 487 31.44 -23.60 -18.49
N PHE A 488 32.47 -24.14 -17.84
CA PHE A 488 32.37 -25.29 -16.95
C PHE A 488 32.70 -24.88 -15.52
N TRP A 489 31.77 -25.11 -14.60
CA TRP A 489 31.90 -24.84 -13.17
C TRP A 489 31.83 -26.15 -12.37
N PRO A 490 32.95 -26.88 -12.26
CA PRO A 490 33.10 -27.98 -11.32
C PRO A 490 33.25 -27.44 -9.91
N GLU A 491 32.51 -28.01 -8.97
CA GLU A 491 32.56 -27.70 -7.54
C GLU A 491 32.50 -28.98 -6.72
N VAL A 492 33.31 -29.03 -5.67
CA VAL A 492 33.27 -30.06 -4.64
C VAL A 492 33.03 -29.41 -3.29
N GLY A 493 32.26 -30.06 -2.43
CA GLY A 493 31.89 -29.55 -1.13
C GLY A 493 31.73 -30.65 -0.10
N TYR A 494 31.85 -30.27 1.16
CA TYR A 494 31.58 -31.15 2.29
C TYR A 494 30.73 -30.40 3.30
N ALA A 495 29.62 -30.99 3.75
CA ALA A 495 28.75 -30.42 4.77
C ALA A 495 28.83 -31.27 6.04
N GLN A 496 29.39 -30.70 7.11
CA GLN A 496 29.37 -31.29 8.44
C GLN A 496 28.23 -30.67 9.24
N THR A 497 27.33 -31.51 9.75
CA THR A 497 26.24 -31.10 10.64
C THR A 497 26.46 -31.74 12.01
N LEU A 498 26.41 -30.97 13.08
CA LEU A 498 26.44 -31.43 14.46
C LEU A 498 25.07 -31.17 15.08
N TYR A 499 24.52 -32.16 15.74
CA TYR A 499 23.25 -32.11 16.45
C TYR A 499 23.49 -32.31 17.95
N SER A 500 22.68 -31.66 18.78
CA SER A 500 22.61 -31.91 20.22
C SER A 500 21.17 -31.84 20.67
N THR A 501 20.59 -32.97 21.09
CA THR A 501 19.24 -33.05 21.67
C THR A 501 19.28 -33.67 23.06
N ASP A 502 18.29 -33.35 23.91
CA ASP A 502 18.24 -33.90 25.28
C ASP A 502 18.11 -35.43 25.30
N PRO A 503 17.30 -36.08 24.43
CA PRO A 503 17.12 -37.54 24.46
C PRO A 503 18.20 -38.34 23.74
N GLN A 504 18.79 -37.81 22.65
CA GLN A 504 19.78 -38.55 21.83
C GLN A 504 21.22 -38.10 22.09
N GLY A 505 21.44 -37.00 22.83
CA GLY A 505 22.76 -36.44 23.07
C GLY A 505 23.33 -35.82 21.79
N VAL A 506 24.64 -35.99 21.58
CA VAL A 506 25.36 -35.41 20.44
C VAL A 506 25.44 -36.40 19.29
N SER A 507 25.09 -35.97 18.09
CA SER A 507 25.27 -36.74 16.85
C SER A 507 25.83 -35.89 15.71
N GLU A 508 26.38 -36.52 14.68
CA GLU A 508 27.03 -35.80 13.59
C GLU A 508 26.77 -36.41 12.22
N ARG A 509 26.58 -35.58 11.20
CA ARG A 509 26.30 -35.99 9.82
C ARG A 509 27.24 -35.28 8.86
N GLY A 510 28.08 -36.06 8.20
CA GLY A 510 28.89 -35.62 7.06
C GLY A 510 28.19 -35.92 5.73
N VAL A 511 28.16 -34.95 4.82
CA VAL A 511 27.63 -35.10 3.46
C VAL A 511 28.67 -34.63 2.45
N PHE A 512 29.05 -35.49 1.52
CA PHE A 512 29.89 -35.10 0.40
C PHE A 512 29.02 -34.65 -0.77
N THR A 513 29.42 -33.56 -1.41
CA THR A 513 28.73 -33.00 -2.57
C THR A 513 29.72 -32.76 -3.68
N ALA A 514 29.34 -33.07 -4.91
CA ALA A 514 30.04 -32.64 -6.11
C ALA A 514 29.01 -32.19 -7.13
N ARG A 515 29.33 -31.13 -7.88
CA ARG A 515 28.51 -30.69 -9.00
C ARG A 515 29.38 -30.20 -10.15
N GLY A 516 28.84 -30.30 -11.35
CA GLY A 516 29.45 -29.75 -12.56
C GLY A 516 28.38 -29.06 -13.39
N VAL A 517 28.51 -27.74 -13.57
CA VAL A 517 27.62 -26.95 -14.43
C VAL A 517 28.36 -26.64 -15.71
N LEU A 518 27.95 -27.22 -16.83
CA LEU A 518 28.46 -26.88 -18.16
C LEU A 518 27.36 -26.14 -18.92
N SER A 519 27.65 -24.94 -19.41
CA SER A 519 26.72 -24.16 -20.21
C SER A 519 27.42 -23.43 -21.34
N THR A 520 26.68 -23.11 -22.41
CA THR A 520 27.15 -22.25 -23.49
C THR A 520 26.02 -21.33 -23.91
N GLN A 521 26.34 -20.16 -24.46
CA GLN A 521 25.36 -19.23 -24.99
C GLN A 521 25.51 -19.16 -26.51
N LEU A 522 24.44 -19.50 -27.22
CA LEU A 522 24.34 -19.47 -28.68
C LEU A 522 23.34 -18.39 -29.07
N THR A 523 23.80 -17.32 -29.69
CA THR A 523 22.93 -16.25 -30.19
C THR A 523 22.89 -16.28 -31.71
N ARG A 524 21.69 -16.20 -32.29
CA ARG A 524 21.49 -16.09 -33.74
C ARG A 524 20.40 -15.08 -34.09
N ASP A 525 20.72 -14.19 -35.01
CA ASP A 525 19.76 -13.26 -35.63
C ASP A 525 19.32 -13.83 -37.00
N PHE A 526 18.05 -14.18 -37.12
CA PHE A 526 17.43 -14.63 -38.36
C PHE A 526 16.68 -13.47 -39.02
N GLN A 527 17.18 -13.02 -40.17
CA GLN A 527 16.50 -12.01 -40.96
C GLN A 527 15.32 -12.62 -41.72
N LEU A 528 14.12 -12.08 -41.51
CA LEU A 528 12.88 -12.45 -42.16
C LEU A 528 12.40 -11.29 -43.06
N GLY A 529 12.85 -11.27 -44.31
CA GLY A 529 12.58 -10.16 -45.23
C GLY A 529 13.42 -8.91 -44.93
N GLU A 530 12.94 -7.74 -45.34
CA GLU A 530 13.77 -6.51 -45.28
C GLU A 530 13.80 -5.87 -43.88
N THR A 531 12.75 -6.06 -43.07
CA THR A 531 12.56 -5.29 -41.83
C THR A 531 12.41 -6.14 -40.56
N HIS A 532 12.05 -7.43 -40.68
CA HIS A 532 11.77 -8.28 -39.52
C HIS A 532 12.95 -9.19 -39.19
N HIS A 533 13.17 -9.39 -37.91
CA HIS A 533 14.25 -10.22 -37.37
C HIS A 533 13.73 -11.13 -36.25
N ILE A 534 14.31 -12.32 -36.12
CA ILE A 534 14.21 -13.17 -34.93
C ILE A 534 15.59 -13.24 -34.29
N GLU A 535 15.74 -12.65 -33.12
CA GLU A 535 16.89 -12.87 -32.24
C GLU A 535 16.58 -14.08 -31.35
N HIS A 536 17.38 -15.13 -31.47
CA HIS A 536 17.28 -16.33 -30.65
C HIS A 536 18.55 -16.49 -29.84
N ASP A 537 18.42 -16.38 -28.52
CA ASP A 537 19.45 -16.77 -27.56
C ASP A 537 19.09 -18.15 -27.00
N ALA A 538 19.93 -19.15 -27.24
CA ALA A 538 19.82 -20.47 -26.64
C ALA A 538 20.97 -20.70 -25.65
N GLU A 539 20.65 -21.08 -24.43
CA GLU A 539 21.60 -21.46 -23.38
C GLU A 539 21.38 -22.93 -23.03
N PRO A 540 21.94 -23.87 -23.82
CA PRO A 540 21.96 -25.27 -23.44
C PRO A 540 22.89 -25.47 -22.22
N TYR A 541 22.47 -26.35 -21.32
CA TYR A 541 23.21 -26.67 -20.11
C TYR A 541 23.19 -28.18 -19.82
N ILE A 542 24.25 -28.62 -19.16
CA ILE A 542 24.46 -29.95 -18.62
C ILE A 542 24.87 -29.77 -17.16
N ASN A 543 24.00 -30.19 -16.24
CA ASN A 543 24.24 -30.08 -14.82
C ASN A 543 24.36 -31.49 -14.22
N TYR A 544 25.51 -31.81 -13.65
CA TYR A 544 25.70 -33.03 -12.88
C TYR A 544 25.68 -32.71 -11.40
N THR A 545 24.98 -33.53 -10.60
CA THR A 545 24.95 -33.44 -9.14
C THR A 545 25.18 -34.81 -8.54
N TRP A 546 26.11 -34.87 -7.59
CA TRP A 546 26.39 -36.04 -6.78
C TRP A 546 26.34 -35.67 -5.30
N VAL A 547 25.52 -36.39 -4.52
CA VAL A 547 25.37 -36.22 -3.08
C VAL A 547 25.48 -37.58 -2.42
N GLN A 548 26.41 -37.70 -1.48
CA GLN A 548 26.65 -38.92 -0.73
C GLN A 548 26.46 -38.67 0.75
N THR A 549 25.59 -39.45 1.37
CA THR A 549 25.26 -39.38 2.80
C THR A 549 25.48 -40.73 3.49
N ARG A 550 25.61 -40.72 4.82
CA ARG A 550 25.52 -41.94 5.64
C ARG A 550 24.05 -42.33 5.89
N SER A 551 23.81 -43.48 6.53
CA SER A 551 22.48 -43.77 7.07
C SER A 551 22.06 -42.66 8.03
N GLN A 552 20.90 -42.03 7.76
CA GLN A 552 20.36 -40.89 8.52
C GLN A 552 19.16 -41.29 9.39
N GLY A 553 18.81 -42.58 9.48
CA GLY A 553 17.61 -43.05 10.18
C GLY A 553 17.51 -42.55 11.63
N ASP A 554 18.65 -42.50 12.32
CA ASP A 554 18.74 -42.16 13.74
C ASP A 554 19.01 -40.66 14.01
N ASP A 555 19.22 -39.84 12.96
CA ASP A 555 19.57 -38.42 13.13
C ASP A 555 18.33 -37.62 13.58
N PRO A 556 18.44 -36.55 14.39
CA PRO A 556 17.29 -35.68 14.66
C PRO A 556 16.70 -35.09 13.36
N VAL A 557 15.38 -34.88 13.33
CA VAL A 557 14.70 -34.14 12.24
C VAL A 557 14.15 -32.84 12.81
N PHE A 558 14.81 -31.72 12.52
CA PHE A 558 14.31 -30.40 12.86
C PHE A 558 13.63 -29.71 11.66
N VAL A 559 14.15 -29.96 10.45
CA VAL A 559 13.67 -29.44 9.17
C VAL A 559 13.32 -30.64 8.27
N PRO A 560 12.05 -31.10 8.29
CA PRO A 560 11.54 -32.09 7.34
C PRO A 560 11.63 -31.61 5.89
N ALA A 561 11.81 -32.55 4.95
CA ALA A 561 11.85 -32.25 3.52
C ALA A 561 10.55 -31.60 2.99
N SER A 562 9.40 -31.95 3.58
CA SER A 562 8.09 -31.38 3.25
C SER A 562 7.96 -29.87 3.57
N LEU A 563 8.75 -29.36 4.53
CA LEU A 563 8.78 -27.94 4.90
C LEU A 563 9.77 -27.11 4.07
N VAL A 564 10.68 -27.76 3.35
CA VAL A 564 11.54 -27.08 2.39
C VAL A 564 10.68 -26.68 1.20
N SER A 565 10.81 -25.43 0.74
CA SER A 565 9.99 -24.94 -0.38
C SER A 565 10.28 -25.75 -1.65
N GLN A 566 9.42 -26.73 -1.91
CA GLN A 566 9.43 -27.58 -3.09
C GLN A 566 8.86 -26.80 -4.28
N ARG A 567 9.58 -25.79 -4.79
CA ARG A 567 9.29 -25.32 -6.16
C ARG A 567 9.87 -26.38 -7.09
N ARG A 568 9.06 -27.29 -7.64
CA ARG A 568 9.52 -28.37 -8.53
C ARG A 568 10.39 -27.85 -9.69
N LEU A 569 10.12 -26.63 -10.15
CA LEU A 569 10.94 -25.82 -11.09
C LEU A 569 12.42 -25.58 -10.69
N ARG A 570 12.78 -25.76 -9.42
CA ARG A 570 14.15 -25.63 -8.89
C ARG A 570 14.95 -26.92 -8.94
N GLN A 571 14.33 -28.06 -9.29
CA GLN A 571 15.01 -29.36 -9.31
C GLN A 571 16.09 -29.48 -10.40
N LEU A 572 15.96 -28.73 -11.51
CA LEU A 572 16.97 -28.66 -12.58
C LEU A 572 18.23 -27.88 -12.19
N ASP A 573 18.14 -27.07 -11.13
CA ASP A 573 19.24 -26.26 -10.65
C ASP A 573 20.01 -27.04 -9.56
N PRO A 574 21.27 -27.43 -9.84
CA PRO A 574 22.06 -28.25 -8.92
C PRO A 574 22.31 -27.56 -7.58
N GLU A 575 22.22 -26.23 -7.49
CA GLU A 575 22.33 -25.49 -6.22
C GLU A 575 21.29 -26.00 -5.19
N ASN A 576 20.04 -26.24 -5.62
CA ASN A 576 18.95 -26.60 -4.71
C ASN A 576 19.12 -28.01 -4.12
N ARG A 577 19.90 -28.86 -4.79
CA ARG A 577 20.23 -30.21 -4.35
C ARG A 577 21.43 -30.20 -3.40
N VAL A 578 22.52 -29.53 -3.77
CA VAL A 578 23.73 -29.48 -2.93
C VAL A 578 23.56 -28.59 -1.70
N LEU A 579 22.62 -27.64 -1.73
CA LEU A 579 22.32 -26.74 -0.61
C LEU A 579 21.03 -27.08 0.15
N ASP A 580 20.51 -28.30 0.01
CA ASP A 580 19.31 -28.75 0.72
C ASP A 580 19.42 -28.47 2.24
N PRO A 581 18.50 -27.68 2.83
CA PRO A 581 18.50 -27.35 4.25
C PRO A 581 17.86 -28.43 5.14
N SER A 582 17.32 -29.50 4.55
CA SER A 582 16.67 -30.59 5.26
C SER A 582 17.64 -31.42 6.12
N ASP A 583 17.10 -32.03 7.18
CA ASP A 583 17.85 -32.98 8.01
C ASP A 583 17.83 -34.41 7.44
N ARG A 584 17.17 -34.59 6.29
CA ARG A 584 17.11 -35.86 5.54
C ARG A 584 17.41 -35.58 4.08
N ILE A 585 18.70 -35.59 3.75
CA ILE A 585 19.17 -35.34 2.40
C ILE A 585 19.33 -36.70 1.70
N PRO A 586 18.60 -37.00 0.62
CA PRO A 586 18.77 -38.27 -0.08
C PRO A 586 20.13 -38.33 -0.78
N ASN A 587 20.65 -39.55 -1.00
CA ASN A 587 21.73 -39.74 -1.96
C ASN A 587 21.24 -39.33 -3.34
N GLN A 588 22.11 -38.70 -4.12
CA GLN A 588 21.77 -38.26 -5.47
C GLN A 588 22.93 -38.53 -6.40
N ASN A 589 22.61 -38.99 -7.60
CA ASN A 589 23.55 -39.16 -8.70
C ASN A 589 22.79 -38.80 -9.98
N VAL A 590 22.65 -37.50 -10.21
CA VAL A 590 21.68 -36.97 -11.17
C VAL A 590 22.37 -36.13 -12.24
N LEU A 591 21.99 -36.37 -13.50
CA LEU A 591 22.35 -35.55 -14.64
C LEU A 591 21.10 -34.83 -15.16
N ALA A 592 21.09 -33.51 -15.10
CA ALA A 592 20.07 -32.68 -15.72
C ALA A 592 20.58 -32.09 -17.04
N LEU A 593 19.76 -32.22 -18.09
CA LEU A 593 20.02 -31.72 -19.42
C LEU A 593 18.90 -30.76 -19.80
N GLY A 594 19.23 -29.59 -20.33
CA GLY A 594 18.19 -28.68 -20.78
C GLY A 594 18.70 -27.52 -21.61
N VAL A 595 17.76 -26.66 -21.99
CA VAL A 595 18.02 -25.46 -22.77
C VAL A 595 17.10 -24.34 -22.29
N LYS A 596 17.67 -23.15 -22.09
CA LYS A 596 16.90 -21.92 -21.93
C LYS A 596 16.90 -21.20 -23.27
N ASN A 597 15.73 -20.93 -23.81
CA ASN A 597 15.53 -20.22 -25.07
C ASN A 597 14.93 -18.86 -24.78
N ARG A 598 15.57 -17.79 -25.27
CA ARG A 598 14.98 -16.45 -25.35
C ARG A 598 14.80 -16.10 -26.82
N LEU A 599 13.56 -15.88 -27.21
CA LEU A 599 13.18 -15.57 -28.57
C LEU A 599 12.63 -14.14 -28.58
N ARG A 600 13.20 -13.27 -29.41
CA ARG A 600 12.66 -11.93 -29.69
C ARG A 600 12.38 -11.82 -31.17
N TRP A 601 11.14 -11.52 -31.54
CA TRP A 601 10.76 -11.30 -32.92
C TRP A 601 10.16 -9.91 -33.09
N GLY A 602 10.55 -9.19 -34.14
CA GLY A 602 9.95 -7.89 -34.47
C GLY A 602 10.67 -7.11 -35.57
N GLU A 603 10.18 -5.91 -35.85
CA GLU A 603 10.77 -4.98 -36.82
C GLU A 603 11.98 -4.24 -36.24
N ARG A 604 13.08 -4.16 -37.02
CA ARG A 604 14.30 -3.44 -36.65
C ARG A 604 14.19 -1.94 -36.97
N GLY A 605 13.26 -1.26 -36.31
CA GLY A 605 13.01 0.18 -36.44
C GLY A 605 13.20 0.95 -35.12
N GLY A 606 14.44 1.09 -34.65
CA GLY A 606 14.80 1.84 -33.43
C GLY A 606 15.47 1.01 -32.32
N ARG A 607 15.49 1.50 -31.06
CA ARG A 607 16.15 0.84 -29.90
C ARG A 607 15.39 -0.36 -29.28
N ARG A 608 14.20 -0.73 -29.79
CA ARG A 608 13.38 -1.82 -29.22
C ARG A 608 12.69 -2.63 -30.31
N LEU A 609 12.80 -3.97 -30.26
CA LEU A 609 12.00 -4.89 -31.08
C LEU A 609 10.52 -4.80 -30.68
N ARG A 610 9.63 -4.67 -31.66
CA ARG A 610 8.17 -4.69 -31.48
C ARG A 610 7.60 -6.00 -32.04
N GLY A 611 7.26 -6.96 -31.18
CA GLY A 611 6.64 -8.22 -31.60
C GLY A 611 6.53 -9.24 -30.46
N ILE A 612 7.03 -10.47 -30.66
CA ILE A 612 6.96 -11.56 -29.65
C ILE A 612 8.24 -11.56 -28.81
N PHE A 613 8.11 -11.71 -27.50
CA PHE A 613 9.19 -12.05 -26.59
C PHE A 613 8.81 -13.33 -25.85
N SER A 614 9.63 -14.37 -25.94
CA SER A 614 9.40 -15.63 -25.21
C SER A 614 10.67 -16.05 -24.48
N GLU A 615 10.53 -16.43 -23.22
CA GLU A 615 11.57 -17.09 -22.43
C GLU A 615 11.04 -18.47 -22.06
N ILE A 616 11.73 -19.52 -22.50
CA ILE A 616 11.29 -20.91 -22.37
C ILE A 616 12.45 -21.75 -21.88
N ARG A 617 12.28 -22.44 -20.76
CA ARG A 617 13.19 -23.45 -20.25
C ARG A 617 12.58 -24.82 -20.49
N LEU A 618 13.33 -25.70 -21.12
CA LEU A 618 13.01 -27.10 -21.29
C LEU A 618 14.16 -27.91 -20.69
N GLY A 619 13.86 -28.94 -19.92
CA GLY A 619 14.90 -29.84 -19.42
C GLY A 619 14.33 -31.07 -18.76
N PHE A 620 15.15 -32.11 -18.67
CA PHE A 620 14.85 -33.34 -17.95
C PHE A 620 16.06 -33.76 -17.15
N GLU A 621 15.87 -34.74 -16.28
CA GLU A 621 16.94 -35.32 -15.50
C GLU A 621 16.96 -36.84 -15.61
N HIS A 622 18.12 -37.40 -15.34
CA HIS A 622 18.32 -38.84 -15.24
C HIS A 622 19.00 -39.14 -13.91
N ASP A 623 18.40 -40.03 -13.13
CA ASP A 623 18.96 -40.53 -11.88
C ASP A 623 19.68 -41.85 -12.17
N PHE A 624 21.01 -41.86 -12.02
CA PHE A 624 21.85 -43.02 -12.28
C PHE A 624 21.71 -44.11 -11.22
N ASP A 625 21.32 -43.77 -10.00
CA ASP A 625 21.19 -44.73 -8.90
C ASP A 625 19.85 -45.48 -9.00
N GLN A 626 18.79 -44.79 -9.42
CA GLN A 626 17.46 -45.39 -9.67
C GLN A 626 17.31 -45.95 -11.09
N ALA A 627 18.25 -45.63 -11.99
CA ALA A 627 18.18 -45.94 -13.42
C ALA A 627 16.86 -45.46 -14.08
N SER A 628 16.34 -44.31 -13.62
CA SER A 628 15.08 -43.72 -14.06
C SER A 628 15.29 -42.38 -14.75
N VAL A 629 14.37 -42.02 -15.64
CA VAL A 629 14.31 -40.66 -16.19
C VAL A 629 13.36 -39.87 -15.31
N GLY A 630 13.87 -38.81 -14.69
CA GLY A 630 13.07 -37.90 -13.90
C GLY A 630 12.12 -37.07 -14.76
N GLN A 631 11.54 -36.04 -14.16
CA GLN A 631 10.49 -35.27 -14.79
C GLN A 631 11.01 -34.49 -16.00
N LEU A 632 10.19 -34.40 -17.05
CA LEU A 632 10.39 -33.44 -18.12
C LEU A 632 9.68 -32.15 -17.72
N LEU A 633 10.45 -31.05 -17.67
CA LEU A 633 9.97 -29.76 -17.23
C LEU A 633 9.97 -28.77 -18.39
N ILE A 634 8.86 -28.04 -18.50
CA ILE A 634 8.71 -26.85 -19.33
C ILE A 634 8.30 -25.70 -18.43
N ASP A 635 9.04 -24.60 -18.51
CA ASP A 635 8.73 -23.35 -17.82
C ASP A 635 8.91 -22.19 -18.77
N GLY A 636 8.03 -21.20 -18.70
CA GLY A 636 8.22 -20.04 -19.53
C GLY A 636 7.17 -18.96 -19.43
N GLN A 637 7.53 -17.84 -20.02
CA GLN A 637 6.66 -16.70 -20.21
C GLN A 637 6.78 -16.23 -21.66
N SER A 638 5.65 -15.96 -22.28
CA SER A 638 5.58 -15.46 -23.65
C SER A 638 4.70 -14.22 -23.71
N PHE A 639 5.17 -13.20 -24.41
CA PHE A 639 4.50 -11.93 -24.57
C PHE A 639 4.34 -11.65 -26.05
N TYR A 640 3.13 -11.33 -26.48
CA TYR A 640 2.90 -10.73 -27.79
C TYR A 640 2.60 -9.25 -27.59
N ARG A 641 3.58 -8.42 -27.97
CA ARG A 641 3.57 -6.98 -27.71
C ARG A 641 3.30 -6.73 -26.22
N ASN A 642 2.33 -5.87 -25.91
CA ASN A 642 1.79 -5.66 -24.58
C ASN A 642 0.35 -6.17 -24.47
N TRP A 643 -0.09 -7.05 -25.39
CA TRP A 643 -1.48 -7.46 -25.49
C TRP A 643 -1.75 -8.84 -24.92
N VAL A 644 -0.87 -9.79 -25.17
CA VAL A 644 -1.03 -11.15 -24.63
C VAL A 644 0.19 -11.45 -23.80
N ARG A 645 -0.04 -11.94 -22.59
CA ARG A 645 0.96 -12.57 -21.73
C ARG A 645 0.51 -14.00 -21.46
N LEU A 646 1.40 -14.93 -21.69
CA LEU A 646 1.25 -16.34 -21.39
C LEU A 646 2.29 -16.67 -20.33
N ASP A 647 1.88 -17.31 -19.24
CA ASP A 647 2.77 -17.84 -18.22
C ASP A 647 2.46 -19.34 -18.11
N TYR A 648 3.46 -20.21 -18.16
CA TYR A 648 3.23 -21.65 -18.08
C TYR A 648 4.38 -22.37 -17.37
N SER A 649 4.03 -23.37 -16.56
CA SER A 649 4.95 -24.29 -15.89
C SER A 649 4.31 -25.67 -15.93
N MET A 650 5.00 -26.66 -16.47
CA MET A 650 4.54 -28.04 -16.55
C MET A 650 5.68 -28.97 -16.18
N ALA A 651 5.41 -29.92 -15.31
CA ALA A 651 6.30 -31.01 -14.97
C ALA A 651 5.51 -32.32 -15.09
N TRP A 652 6.02 -33.24 -15.90
CA TRP A 652 5.41 -34.54 -16.09
C TRP A 652 6.44 -35.64 -15.97
N ASP A 653 6.03 -36.73 -15.34
CA ASP A 653 6.83 -37.92 -15.18
C ASP A 653 6.77 -38.73 -16.48
N VAL A 654 7.94 -38.98 -17.07
CA VAL A 654 8.05 -39.59 -18.40
C VAL A 654 7.70 -41.08 -18.36
N GLU A 655 7.83 -41.73 -17.21
CA GLU A 655 7.63 -43.18 -17.05
C GLU A 655 6.15 -43.51 -16.82
N SER A 656 5.47 -42.73 -15.97
CA SER A 656 4.05 -42.90 -15.65
C SER A 656 3.12 -42.17 -16.63
N ALA A 657 3.64 -41.21 -17.39
CA ALA A 657 2.87 -40.28 -18.23
C ALA A 657 1.85 -39.43 -17.45
N ASP A 658 2.04 -39.29 -16.14
CA ASP A 658 1.23 -38.43 -15.28
C ASP A 658 1.85 -37.03 -15.17
N PHE A 659 1.00 -36.02 -15.03
CA PHE A 659 1.44 -34.68 -14.63
C PHE A 659 1.67 -34.65 -13.12
N ASP A 660 2.75 -34.02 -12.69
CA ASP A 660 2.94 -33.67 -11.27
C ASP A 660 2.54 -32.21 -11.02
N GLU A 661 2.83 -31.33 -11.99
CA GLU A 661 2.46 -29.92 -11.96
C GLU A 661 2.04 -29.47 -13.37
N ALA A 662 0.93 -28.75 -13.48
CA ALA A 662 0.56 -28.04 -14.69
C ALA A 662 -0.10 -26.71 -14.34
N ILE A 663 0.62 -25.61 -14.58
CA ILE A 663 0.18 -24.25 -14.39
C ILE A 663 0.20 -23.57 -15.76
N ALA A 664 -0.91 -22.98 -16.16
CA ALA A 664 -1.01 -22.25 -17.42
C ALA A 664 -1.92 -21.04 -17.24
N GLY A 665 -1.42 -19.86 -17.58
CA GLY A 665 -2.12 -18.59 -17.47
C GLY A 665 -2.06 -17.81 -18.76
N VAL A 666 -3.18 -17.22 -19.16
CA VAL A 666 -3.29 -16.31 -20.29
C VAL A 666 -3.88 -15.00 -19.79
N ARG A 667 -3.17 -13.90 -20.00
CA ARG A 667 -3.67 -12.55 -19.77
C ARG A 667 -3.73 -11.78 -21.09
N PHE A 668 -4.90 -11.24 -21.40
CA PHE A 668 -5.15 -10.42 -22.57
C PHE A 668 -5.51 -8.98 -22.16
N SER A 669 -4.70 -8.03 -22.59
CA SER A 669 -4.88 -6.59 -22.43
C SER A 669 -5.02 -5.97 -23.82
N PRO A 670 -6.22 -5.56 -24.25
CA PRO A 670 -6.42 -5.08 -25.61
C PRO A 670 -5.52 -3.87 -25.95
N PRO A 671 -5.29 -3.62 -27.25
CA PRO A 671 -4.53 -2.45 -27.70
C PRO A 671 -5.12 -1.14 -27.17
N LYS A 672 -4.31 -0.07 -27.08
CA LYS A 672 -4.74 1.25 -26.59
C LYS A 672 -5.79 1.99 -27.48
N TRP A 673 -6.35 1.32 -28.48
CA TRP A 673 -7.33 1.86 -29.42
C TRP A 673 -8.60 0.97 -29.42
N GLY A 674 -9.77 1.60 -29.55
CA GLY A 674 -11.06 0.91 -29.52
C GLY A 674 -11.72 0.82 -28.13
N PRO A 675 -12.94 0.27 -28.06
CA PRO A 675 -13.81 0.35 -26.88
C PRO A 675 -13.30 -0.48 -25.68
N LEU A 676 -12.47 -1.50 -25.91
CA LEU A 676 -11.92 -2.37 -24.87
C LEU A 676 -10.47 -2.03 -24.48
N SER A 677 -9.95 -0.88 -24.92
CA SER A 677 -8.54 -0.51 -24.80
C SER A 677 -7.99 -0.39 -23.37
N ARG A 678 -8.88 -0.33 -22.38
CA ARG A 678 -8.55 -0.27 -20.95
C ARG A 678 -9.09 -1.48 -20.18
N SER A 679 -9.52 -2.52 -20.89
CA SER A 679 -10.01 -3.77 -20.31
C SER A 679 -8.87 -4.77 -20.12
N SER A 680 -9.09 -5.80 -19.32
CA SER A 680 -8.16 -6.91 -19.12
C SER A 680 -8.93 -8.21 -18.93
N PHE A 681 -8.44 -9.28 -19.53
CA PHE A 681 -8.99 -10.62 -19.39
C PHE A 681 -7.88 -11.56 -18.96
N GLY A 682 -8.20 -12.53 -18.13
CA GLY A 682 -7.25 -13.45 -17.54
C GLY A 682 -7.93 -14.78 -17.28
N VAL A 683 -7.31 -15.86 -17.73
CA VAL A 683 -7.71 -17.22 -17.38
C VAL A 683 -6.45 -17.97 -16.97
N GLY A 684 -6.49 -18.57 -15.79
CA GLY A 684 -5.43 -19.40 -15.23
C GLY A 684 -5.95 -20.79 -14.93
N TYR A 685 -5.12 -21.79 -15.12
CA TYR A 685 -5.34 -23.17 -14.71
C TYR A 685 -4.16 -23.60 -13.85
N ARG A 686 -4.44 -24.31 -12.76
CA ARG A 686 -3.42 -24.93 -11.92
C ARG A 686 -3.81 -26.35 -11.55
N TYR A 687 -2.87 -27.25 -11.75
CA TYR A 687 -2.90 -28.63 -11.30
C TYR A 687 -1.63 -28.92 -10.50
N LEU A 688 -1.80 -29.50 -9.32
CA LEU A 688 -0.70 -29.94 -8.45
C LEU A 688 -1.05 -31.30 -7.86
N ARG A 689 -0.24 -32.32 -8.14
CA ARG A 689 -0.27 -33.59 -7.41
C ARG A 689 0.40 -33.40 -6.05
N VAL A 690 -0.26 -33.79 -4.97
CA VAL A 690 0.30 -33.66 -3.62
C VAL A 690 1.28 -34.81 -3.37
N PRO A 691 2.48 -34.55 -2.80
CA PRO A 691 3.42 -35.61 -2.44
C PRO A 691 2.76 -36.70 -1.55
N PRO A 692 3.06 -38.00 -1.74
CA PRO A 692 2.40 -39.08 -1.00
C PRO A 692 2.49 -38.96 0.53
N ASP A 693 3.57 -38.37 1.04
CA ASP A 693 3.79 -38.08 2.46
C ASP A 693 2.84 -37.02 3.02
N LEU A 694 2.28 -36.17 2.17
CA LEU A 694 1.28 -35.17 2.55
C LEU A 694 -0.14 -35.56 2.11
N ALA A 695 -0.27 -36.42 1.10
CA ALA A 695 -1.54 -36.91 0.58
C ALA A 695 -2.30 -37.80 1.59
N VAL A 696 -1.64 -38.32 2.62
CA VAL A 696 -2.31 -39.04 3.72
C VAL A 696 -3.10 -38.08 4.62
N LEU A 697 -2.73 -36.79 4.65
CA LEU A 697 -3.30 -35.74 5.51
C LEU A 697 -4.07 -34.66 4.74
N THR A 698 -4.02 -34.70 3.41
CA THR A 698 -4.63 -33.72 2.51
C THR A 698 -5.13 -34.42 1.25
N GLU A 699 -5.84 -33.72 0.38
CA GLU A 699 -6.28 -34.30 -0.90
C GLU A 699 -5.10 -34.74 -1.77
N ASP A 700 -5.27 -35.81 -2.56
CA ASP A 700 -4.22 -36.34 -3.45
C ASP A 700 -3.80 -35.34 -4.56
N ARG A 701 -4.63 -34.33 -4.85
CA ARG A 701 -4.43 -33.37 -5.94
C ARG A 701 -5.22 -32.08 -5.77
N VAL A 702 -4.70 -31.01 -6.33
CA VAL A 702 -5.38 -29.71 -6.48
C VAL A 702 -5.59 -29.43 -7.97
N SER A 703 -6.83 -29.15 -8.39
CA SER A 703 -7.17 -28.79 -9.78
C SER A 703 -8.13 -27.61 -9.79
N GLN A 704 -7.67 -26.46 -10.28
CA GLN A 704 -8.42 -25.21 -10.16
C GLN A 704 -8.32 -24.31 -11.40
N LEU A 705 -9.40 -23.58 -11.66
CA LEU A 705 -9.51 -22.56 -12.69
C LEU A 705 -9.63 -21.18 -12.04
N GLU A 706 -8.78 -20.24 -12.45
CA GLU A 706 -8.82 -18.84 -12.06
C GLU A 706 -9.32 -17.99 -13.23
N ILE A 707 -10.31 -17.14 -12.99
CA ILE A 707 -10.88 -16.23 -13.98
C ILE A 707 -10.73 -14.81 -13.46
N ASN A 708 -10.19 -13.91 -14.30
CA ASN A 708 -10.05 -12.50 -14.01
C ASN A 708 -10.54 -11.68 -15.20
N VAL A 709 -11.57 -10.86 -15.01
CA VAL A 709 -12.12 -10.00 -16.06
C VAL A 709 -12.21 -8.59 -15.52
N GLY A 710 -11.73 -7.62 -16.28
CA GLY A 710 -11.84 -6.18 -16.00
C GLY A 710 -12.33 -5.49 -17.25
N LEU A 711 -13.55 -4.96 -17.22
CA LEU A 711 -14.18 -4.26 -18.32
C LEU A 711 -14.32 -2.79 -17.98
N ARG A 712 -13.73 -1.92 -18.81
CA ARG A 712 -13.93 -0.48 -18.72
C ARG A 712 -14.92 -0.05 -19.80
N PHE A 713 -16.19 0.03 -19.43
CA PHE A 713 -17.30 0.37 -20.35
C PHE A 713 -17.25 1.82 -20.82
N SER A 714 -16.74 2.72 -19.98
CA SER A 714 -16.57 4.14 -20.32
C SER A 714 -15.40 4.75 -19.54
N GLU A 715 -15.17 6.05 -19.72
CA GLU A 715 -14.21 6.77 -18.87
C GLU A 715 -14.62 6.79 -17.40
N ARG A 716 -15.92 6.59 -17.13
CA ARG A 716 -16.59 6.71 -15.83
C ARG A 716 -16.96 5.36 -15.20
N LEU A 717 -17.03 4.28 -15.96
CA LEU A 717 -17.54 2.99 -15.48
C LEU A 717 -16.56 1.85 -15.69
N GLN A 718 -16.27 1.12 -14.62
CA GLN A 718 -15.51 -0.12 -14.64
C GLN A 718 -16.21 -1.23 -13.86
N VAL A 719 -16.18 -2.43 -14.41
CA VAL A 719 -16.60 -3.66 -13.75
C VAL A 719 -15.43 -4.62 -13.73
N GLN A 720 -15.19 -5.27 -12.59
CA GLN A 720 -14.25 -6.38 -12.47
C GLN A 720 -14.99 -7.61 -11.97
N TYR A 721 -14.52 -8.78 -12.38
CA TYR A 721 -14.99 -10.06 -11.88
C TYR A 721 -13.78 -10.97 -11.69
N ARG A 722 -13.66 -11.58 -10.51
CA ARG A 722 -12.62 -12.56 -10.20
C ARG A 722 -13.30 -13.81 -9.64
N ALA A 723 -12.91 -14.98 -10.11
CA ALA A 723 -13.42 -16.24 -9.61
C ALA A 723 -12.31 -17.30 -9.55
N ASN A 724 -12.35 -18.13 -8.50
CA ASN A 724 -11.56 -19.33 -8.36
C ASN A 724 -12.52 -20.51 -8.25
N TYR A 725 -12.37 -21.49 -9.13
CA TYR A 725 -13.24 -22.65 -9.24
C TYR A 725 -12.44 -23.93 -9.03
N SER A 726 -12.92 -24.83 -8.18
CA SER A 726 -12.32 -26.16 -8.01
C SER A 726 -12.93 -27.12 -9.01
N LEU A 727 -12.10 -27.68 -9.88
CA LEU A 727 -12.52 -28.72 -10.82
C LEU A 727 -12.65 -30.08 -10.16
N GLU A 728 -11.97 -30.30 -9.03
CA GLU A 728 -12.08 -31.55 -8.25
C GLU A 728 -13.42 -31.65 -7.54
N TYR A 729 -13.84 -30.54 -6.90
CA TYR A 729 -15.08 -30.47 -6.13
C TYR A 729 -16.29 -29.99 -6.90
N ASN A 730 -16.07 -29.50 -8.12
CA ASN A 730 -17.11 -28.90 -8.96
C ASN A 730 -17.81 -27.71 -8.25
N ASP A 731 -17.07 -26.94 -7.44
CA ASP A 731 -17.57 -25.81 -6.64
C ASP A 731 -16.75 -24.51 -6.83
N LEU A 732 -17.38 -23.36 -6.56
CA LEU A 732 -16.73 -22.05 -6.55
C LEU A 732 -16.05 -21.85 -5.19
N LEU A 733 -14.72 -21.70 -5.20
CA LEU A 733 -13.94 -21.45 -3.99
C LEU A 733 -14.11 -20.00 -3.53
N THR A 734 -13.99 -19.05 -4.47
CA THR A 734 -14.19 -17.62 -4.20
C THR A 734 -14.69 -16.95 -5.46
N GLN A 735 -15.63 -16.02 -5.36
CA GLN A 735 -16.01 -15.14 -6.45
C GLN A 735 -16.25 -13.72 -5.96
N VAL A 736 -15.80 -12.71 -6.71
CA VAL A 736 -15.99 -11.30 -6.38
C VAL A 736 -16.25 -10.52 -7.65
N GLY A 737 -17.40 -9.85 -7.71
CA GLY A 737 -17.71 -8.81 -8.69
C GLY A 737 -17.51 -7.43 -8.06
N THR A 738 -16.76 -6.56 -8.73
CA THR A 738 -16.51 -5.19 -8.30
C THR A 738 -17.08 -4.22 -9.33
N PHE A 739 -17.90 -3.28 -8.89
CA PHE A 739 -18.43 -2.20 -9.72
C PHE A 739 -17.84 -0.87 -9.25
N ILE A 740 -17.34 -0.04 -10.17
CA ILE A 740 -16.76 1.27 -9.86
C ILE A 740 -17.27 2.32 -10.84
N TYR A 741 -17.83 3.40 -10.30
CA TYR A 741 -18.21 4.62 -10.98
C TYR A 741 -17.27 5.76 -10.57
N ALA A 742 -16.69 6.45 -11.54
CA ALA A 742 -15.94 7.68 -11.37
C ALA A 742 -16.72 8.86 -11.98
N SER A 743 -16.77 9.98 -11.28
CA SER A 743 -17.36 11.22 -11.80
C SER A 743 -16.65 11.75 -13.05
N THR A 744 -17.32 12.63 -13.81
CA THR A 744 -16.82 13.21 -15.08
C THR A 744 -15.39 13.72 -14.97
N CYS A 745 -15.12 14.62 -14.03
CA CYS A 745 -13.77 15.17 -13.82
C CYS A 745 -12.96 14.40 -12.78
N ARG A 746 -13.40 13.18 -12.45
CA ARG A 746 -12.71 12.28 -11.50
C ARG A 746 -12.48 12.93 -10.13
N CYS A 747 -13.48 13.65 -9.63
CA CYS A 747 -13.45 14.26 -8.30
C CYS A 747 -13.90 13.29 -7.19
N PHE A 748 -14.53 12.18 -7.55
CA PHE A 748 -14.89 11.11 -6.64
C PHE A 748 -15.07 9.80 -7.38
N THR A 749 -14.96 8.70 -6.64
CA THR A 749 -15.33 7.35 -7.07
C THR A 749 -16.29 6.72 -6.07
N LEU A 750 -17.28 6.00 -6.56
CA LEU A 750 -18.16 5.14 -5.77
C LEU A 750 -18.12 3.75 -6.36
N GLY A 751 -18.11 2.73 -5.52
CA GLY A 751 -18.12 1.35 -5.96
C GLY A 751 -18.61 0.42 -4.88
N PHE A 752 -18.80 -0.83 -5.26
CA PHE A 752 -19.09 -1.90 -4.32
C PHE A 752 -18.49 -3.21 -4.80
N ASP A 753 -18.09 -4.04 -3.84
CA ASP A 753 -17.77 -5.44 -4.07
C ASP A 753 -18.97 -6.29 -3.67
N LEU A 754 -19.32 -7.25 -4.51
CA LEU A 754 -20.26 -8.32 -4.21
C LEU A 754 -19.48 -9.62 -4.33
N GLY A 755 -19.34 -10.37 -3.24
CA GLY A 755 -18.55 -11.60 -3.28
C GLY A 755 -19.05 -12.69 -2.36
N GLU A 756 -18.51 -13.87 -2.58
CA GLU A 756 -18.82 -15.11 -1.86
C GLU A 756 -17.54 -15.93 -1.75
N ASP A 757 -17.34 -16.58 -0.62
CA ASP A 757 -16.24 -17.51 -0.34
C ASP A 757 -16.89 -18.85 0.04
N ARG A 758 -16.24 -19.98 -0.24
CA ARG A 758 -16.73 -21.31 0.12
C ARG A 758 -17.13 -21.42 1.59
N ASN A 759 -16.41 -20.70 2.46
CA ASN A 759 -16.61 -20.69 3.91
C ASN A 759 -17.27 -19.40 4.43
N SER A 760 -17.82 -18.54 3.57
CA SER A 760 -18.50 -17.31 4.02
C SER A 760 -19.75 -17.01 3.20
N ASP A 761 -20.79 -16.54 3.88
CA ASP A 761 -21.99 -16.00 3.23
C ASP A 761 -21.66 -14.89 2.20
N LEU A 762 -22.60 -14.64 1.29
CA LEU A 762 -22.59 -13.47 0.41
C LEU A 762 -22.25 -12.20 1.20
N PHE A 763 -21.30 -11.43 0.70
CA PHE A 763 -20.91 -10.15 1.29
C PHE A 763 -21.00 -9.00 0.27
N VAL A 764 -21.33 -7.81 0.77
CA VAL A 764 -21.30 -6.55 0.03
C VAL A 764 -20.39 -5.57 0.74
N ARG A 765 -19.45 -4.93 0.04
CA ARG A 765 -18.56 -3.91 0.63
C ARG A 765 -18.68 -2.61 -0.15
N LEU A 766 -18.87 -1.49 0.53
CA LEU A 766 -18.90 -0.17 -0.11
C LEU A 766 -17.48 0.36 -0.29
N ARG A 767 -17.19 0.91 -1.48
CA ARG A 767 -15.93 1.56 -1.84
C ARG A 767 -16.21 2.99 -2.23
N TYR A 768 -15.39 3.91 -1.74
CA TYR A 768 -15.46 5.28 -2.22
C TYR A 768 -14.15 6.03 -1.99
N SER A 769 -13.95 7.07 -2.79
CA SER A 769 -12.81 7.98 -2.69
C SER A 769 -13.27 9.36 -3.13
N ILE A 770 -12.83 10.40 -2.42
CA ILE A 770 -13.06 11.79 -2.78
C ILE A 770 -11.69 12.37 -3.15
N ILE A 771 -11.57 12.83 -4.38
CA ILE A 771 -10.35 13.39 -4.94
C ILE A 771 -10.40 14.91 -4.73
N GLY A 772 -9.29 15.51 -4.26
CA GLY A 772 -9.19 16.94 -3.96
C GLY A 772 -9.12 17.30 -2.47
N LEU A 773 -9.24 16.31 -1.56
CA LEU A 773 -8.90 16.46 -0.14
C LEU A 773 -7.52 15.85 0.12
N GLY A 774 -6.45 16.59 -0.20
CA GLY A 774 -5.05 16.13 -0.12
C GLY A 774 -4.33 16.13 -1.47
N GLY A 775 -3.06 15.72 -1.46
CA GLY A 775 -2.15 15.81 -2.62
C GLY A 775 -2.64 15.13 -3.91
N GLU A 776 -2.18 15.63 -5.04
CA GLU A 776 -2.62 15.36 -6.43
C GLU A 776 -2.44 13.91 -6.93
N ASP A 777 -1.96 12.97 -6.11
CA ASP A 777 -1.57 11.63 -6.54
C ASP A 777 -2.69 10.59 -6.41
N VAL A 778 -3.79 10.79 -7.14
CA VAL A 778 -4.69 9.69 -7.55
C VAL A 778 -4.79 9.69 -9.08
N ARG A 779 -3.68 9.34 -9.74
CA ARG A 779 -3.57 9.37 -11.22
C ARG A 779 -4.46 8.36 -11.96
N ASP A 780 -5.14 7.45 -11.26
CA ASP A 780 -6.23 6.67 -11.84
C ASP A 780 -7.29 6.37 -10.77
N PRO A 781 -8.54 6.90 -10.87
CA PRO A 781 -9.63 6.59 -9.94
C PRO A 781 -9.94 5.09 -9.83
N PHE A 782 -9.45 4.28 -10.77
CA PHE A 782 -9.63 2.84 -10.78
C PHE A 782 -8.41 2.04 -10.28
N SER A 783 -7.29 2.70 -9.93
CA SER A 783 -6.07 2.03 -9.43
C SER A 783 -6.17 1.53 -7.99
N THR A 784 -7.01 2.17 -7.18
CA THR A 784 -7.36 1.75 -5.80
C THR A 784 -8.20 0.46 -5.76
N ALA A 785 -8.58 -0.09 -6.92
CA ALA A 785 -9.30 -1.36 -7.05
C ALA A 785 -8.42 -2.62 -6.91
N ALA A 786 -7.10 -2.47 -6.76
CA ALA A 786 -6.18 -3.60 -6.79
C ALA A 786 -6.02 -4.33 -5.43
N GLY A 787 -6.38 -3.70 -4.31
CA GLY A 787 -6.31 -4.30 -2.98
C GLY A 787 -7.65 -4.85 -2.50
N TRP A 788 -7.63 -6.03 -1.88
CA TRP A 788 -8.71 -6.55 -1.05
C TRP A 788 -8.85 -5.60 0.15
N LEU A 789 -9.66 -4.54 0.06
CA LEU A 789 -9.89 -3.63 1.19
C LEU A 789 -10.74 -4.37 2.24
N GLY A 790 -10.14 -4.54 3.41
CA GLY A 790 -10.30 -5.70 4.27
C GLY A 790 -8.92 -6.18 4.64
N SER A 791 -8.23 -6.94 3.79
CA SER A 791 -6.92 -7.51 4.11
C SER A 791 -5.82 -6.47 3.95
N ARG A 792 -5.02 -6.31 4.98
CA ARG A 792 -3.81 -5.51 4.94
C ARG A 792 -2.66 -6.43 4.52
N ASP A 793 -1.96 -6.03 3.46
CA ASP A 793 -0.71 -6.66 3.02
C ASP A 793 0.38 -6.15 3.97
N TRP A 794 0.47 -6.81 5.14
CA TRP A 794 1.50 -6.66 6.17
C TRP A 794 2.62 -7.63 5.95
#